data_AF-A0A9D6HDL7-F1
#
_entry.id   AF-A0A9D6HDL7-F1
#
_cell.length_a   1.000
_cell.length_b   1.000
_cell.length_c   1.000
_cell.angle_alpha   90.00
_cell.angle_beta   90.00
_cell.angle_gamma   90.00
#
_symmetry.space_group_name_H-M   'P 1'
#
loop_
_entity.id
_entity.type
_entity.pdbx_description
1 polymer ?
#
loop_
_entity_poly.entity_id
_entity_poly.type
_entity_poly.pdbx_seq_one_letter_code
_entity_poly.pdbx_strand_id
1 'polypeptide(L)'
;MRRERALADERSKRECRRYGVQASESGPRAPLIGCSFPTIRPPRHTVFYTPLVSSLCYWSDMKLTLLTLRGPTGREWYGFDRFPIRIGRRPDNEISISDPSVSRYHCEIVLRRGALWVADLGSANGILVNDQRVEESEVSDGDEITVGLARFRLSVGDDSTKTDLDWSPEVALSRMHTVVLDPAKAAYLPSAPPGESRAERDLQVLLDLCLALQARLPAGESALRLLESLQKALPYRAGMVVLTEPGTGRVVRRDVLPSDHDGALDVSEALEGRSQIEGGRLTTPLIVNRNCVGAVAVESDGRAELDRQHLNLAAAAAAVTAAAIDNANRQTRLTLRARLLEEERFGGAVLAGDSAAAREVRRRIEDAAASGSPVLIQGPPGIGKEVAARSIHTQSASGEGPFVHVRCLVHTQDELERILFGVESAVSVKPGAFEHAEGGTLLLDRIEGFGPELQTRFLEVLDRGEYFRLGGTERLLVRFRTIVAARLELTDWARTGKFLHELYLRISERRLVMKGLRERPADIPAIATAVAHTLSDRAGRPFMGITNSAMAALTMYDWPDNARELERVLQVAEGRRAGTEIELEDLPEDVAEALNPDLRGGYHEEVREARRQIILNAMERARCSYSEAAEILKINRTYLHRLISNLDLRDEIAERCGGRE
;
A
#
# COMPACT_ATOMS: atom_id res chain seq x y z
N MET A 1 -38.14 27.39 27.32
CA MET A 1 -39.09 26.34 26.85
C MET A 1 -40.30 26.82 26.04
N ARG A 2 -41.33 27.51 26.58
CA ARG A 2 -42.50 27.93 25.74
C ARG A 2 -42.14 28.98 24.67
N ARG A 3 -41.20 29.88 24.97
CA ARG A 3 -40.65 30.86 23.99
C ARG A 3 -39.77 30.23 22.91
N GLU A 4 -39.00 29.20 23.24
CA GLU A 4 -38.14 28.50 22.26
C GLU A 4 -38.96 27.62 21.31
N ARG A 5 -40.06 27.01 21.78
CA ARG A 5 -40.99 26.28 20.91
C ARG A 5 -41.70 27.21 19.92
N ALA A 6 -42.05 28.43 20.32
CA ALA A 6 -42.66 29.41 19.43
C ALA A 6 -41.66 29.91 18.35
N LEU A 7 -40.39 30.12 18.71
CA LEU A 7 -39.33 30.53 17.77
C LEU A 7 -38.95 29.41 16.78
N ALA A 8 -39.00 28.14 17.19
CA ALA A 8 -38.75 26.98 16.33
C ALA A 8 -39.88 26.75 15.31
N ASP A 9 -41.13 26.98 15.73
CA ASP A 9 -42.32 26.87 14.88
C ASP A 9 -42.37 28.01 13.84
N GLU A 10 -41.92 29.20 14.21
CA GLU A 10 -41.82 30.35 13.29
C GLU A 10 -40.66 30.23 12.27
N ARG A 11 -39.54 29.59 12.66
CA ARG A 11 -38.45 29.21 11.73
C ARG A 11 -38.91 28.15 10.73
N SER A 12 -39.61 27.13 11.20
CA SER A 12 -40.12 26.04 10.34
C SER A 12 -41.17 26.56 9.34
N LYS A 13 -42.06 27.47 9.76
CA LYS A 13 -43.02 28.13 8.87
C LYS A 13 -42.37 29.08 7.86
N ARG A 14 -41.22 29.70 8.19
CA ARG A 14 -40.41 30.49 7.24
C ARG A 14 -39.69 29.60 6.21
N GLU A 15 -39.23 28.42 6.61
CA GLU A 15 -38.63 27.44 5.70
C GLU A 15 -39.67 26.84 4.74
N CYS A 16 -40.87 26.48 5.21
CA CYS A 16 -41.93 25.97 4.33
C CYS A 16 -42.41 26.98 3.29
N ARG A 17 -42.40 28.29 3.59
CA ARG A 17 -42.69 29.36 2.61
C ARG A 17 -41.56 29.55 1.60
N ARG A 18 -40.31 29.27 1.97
CA ARG A 18 -39.15 29.35 1.07
C ARG A 18 -39.16 28.25 0.00
N TYR A 19 -39.83 27.13 0.27
CA TYR A 19 -39.99 26.01 -0.66
C TYR A 19 -41.39 25.87 -1.26
N GLY A 20 -42.28 26.86 -1.07
CA GLY A 20 -43.54 26.97 -1.83
C GLY A 20 -44.64 25.95 -1.49
N VAL A 21 -44.65 25.35 -0.31
CA VAL A 21 -45.64 24.32 0.08
C VAL A 21 -46.67 24.88 1.07
N GLN A 22 -47.96 24.82 0.72
CA GLN A 22 -49.07 25.11 1.65
C GLN A 22 -49.39 23.87 2.49
N ALA A 23 -49.59 24.06 3.80
CA ALA A 23 -49.96 22.99 4.72
C ALA A 23 -51.49 22.84 4.79
N SER A 24 -52.02 21.62 4.60
CA SER A 24 -53.40 21.27 4.94
C SER A 24 -53.43 20.13 5.97
N GLU A 25 -54.22 20.32 7.02
CA GLU A 25 -54.45 19.40 8.13
C GLU A 25 -55.45 18.28 7.75
N SER A 26 -55.10 17.00 7.97
CA SER A 26 -56.01 15.91 8.44
C SER A 26 -55.42 14.51 8.18
N GLY A 27 -55.46 13.60 9.18
CA GLY A 27 -55.21 12.14 9.03
C GLY A 27 -56.49 11.36 8.65
N PRO A 28 -56.65 10.07 9.03
CA PRO A 28 -55.84 8.88 8.72
C PRO A 28 -56.67 7.79 7.99
N ARG A 29 -56.09 7.04 7.02
CA ARG A 29 -56.45 5.65 6.61
C ARG A 29 -55.63 5.22 5.37
N ALA A 30 -54.98 4.06 5.45
CA ALA A 30 -54.42 3.33 4.28
C ALA A 30 -55.56 2.58 3.54
N PRO A 31 -55.46 2.18 2.24
CA PRO A 31 -54.47 1.23 1.73
C PRO A 31 -53.93 1.48 0.29
N LEU A 32 -53.02 0.57 -0.11
CA LEU A 32 -52.22 0.44 -1.34
C LEU A 32 -53.00 0.55 -2.68
N ILE A 33 -52.36 1.15 -3.70
CA ILE A 33 -51.96 0.57 -5.01
C ILE A 33 -51.37 1.69 -5.91
N GLY A 34 -50.23 1.40 -6.56
CA GLY A 34 -50.03 1.87 -7.95
C GLY A 34 -48.96 2.93 -8.25
N CYS A 35 -47.73 2.43 -8.47
CA CYS A 35 -46.82 2.80 -9.56
C CYS A 35 -45.93 4.07 -9.51
N SER A 36 -44.64 3.79 -9.79
CA SER A 36 -43.66 4.57 -10.60
C SER A 36 -42.62 5.44 -9.87
N PHE A 37 -41.37 4.95 -9.89
CA PHE A 37 -40.06 5.56 -9.55
C PHE A 37 -39.80 6.91 -10.27
N PRO A 38 -38.89 7.82 -9.80
CA PRO A 38 -37.48 7.51 -9.50
C PRO A 38 -36.78 8.23 -8.32
N THR A 39 -35.73 7.54 -7.85
CA THR A 39 -34.46 7.99 -7.23
C THR A 39 -34.43 9.29 -6.38
N ILE A 40 -34.11 9.16 -5.08
CA ILE A 40 -33.08 9.89 -4.30
C ILE A 40 -33.30 9.60 -2.79
N ARG A 41 -32.23 9.16 -2.10
CA ARG A 41 -32.16 8.95 -0.62
C ARG A 41 -32.28 10.30 0.11
N PRO A 42 -32.89 10.37 1.33
CA PRO A 42 -32.08 10.42 2.56
C PRO A 42 -32.81 9.81 3.79
N PRO A 43 -32.51 10.19 5.06
CA PRO A 43 -31.60 9.53 6.00
C PRO A 43 -32.34 8.85 7.18
N ARG A 44 -31.64 8.03 7.98
CA ARG A 44 -32.13 7.62 9.31
C ARG A 44 -31.00 7.61 10.34
N HIS A 45 -31.07 8.53 11.29
CA HIS A 45 -30.54 8.33 12.63
C HIS A 45 -31.64 7.73 13.51
N THR A 46 -31.28 6.59 14.10
CA THR A 46 -31.40 6.25 15.53
C THR A 46 -32.74 6.48 16.27
N VAL A 47 -33.35 5.37 16.71
CA VAL A 47 -34.03 5.30 18.02
C VAL A 47 -33.56 4.04 18.74
N PHE A 48 -33.20 4.25 20.01
CA PHE A 48 -32.66 3.32 20.98
C PHE A 48 -33.65 2.22 21.39
N TYR A 49 -33.11 1.02 21.64
CA TYR A 49 -33.64 0.11 22.65
C TYR A 49 -32.54 -0.17 23.65
N THR A 50 -32.71 0.30 24.88
CA THR A 50 -32.05 -0.24 26.07
C THR A 50 -32.77 -1.51 26.52
N PRO A 51 -32.04 -2.44 27.13
CA PRO A 51 -32.43 -2.91 28.45
C PRO A 51 -31.33 -2.67 29.48
N LEU A 52 -31.82 -2.41 30.68
CA LEU A 52 -31.12 -2.11 31.92
C LEU A 52 -30.87 -3.42 32.69
N VAL A 53 -29.88 -3.36 33.59
CA VAL A 53 -29.66 -4.22 34.76
C VAL A 53 -28.84 -5.49 34.54
N SER A 54 -27.53 -5.28 34.65
CA SER A 54 -26.62 -5.95 35.59
C SER A 54 -26.98 -7.38 36.00
N SER A 55 -26.18 -8.34 35.54
CA SER A 55 -25.58 -9.45 36.30
C SER A 55 -24.94 -10.41 35.31
N LEU A 56 -23.79 -10.04 34.73
CA LEU A 56 -22.79 -10.94 34.14
C LEU A 56 -21.58 -10.09 33.71
N CYS A 57 -21.00 -9.39 34.70
CA CYS A 57 -19.59 -9.04 34.67
C CYS A 57 -18.82 -10.37 34.63
N TYR A 58 -18.29 -10.75 33.46
CA TYR A 58 -17.13 -11.63 33.24
C TYR A 58 -16.96 -12.02 31.75
N TRP A 59 -17.45 -11.26 30.75
CA TRP A 59 -17.39 -11.73 29.34
C TRP A 59 -17.17 -10.63 28.29
N SER A 60 -16.81 -9.40 28.69
CA SER A 60 -16.51 -8.31 27.74
C SER A 60 -15.10 -8.37 27.12
N ASP A 61 -14.24 -9.28 27.59
CA ASP A 61 -12.84 -9.39 27.16
C ASP A 61 -12.52 -10.71 26.42
N MET A 62 -13.54 -11.49 26.03
CA MET A 62 -13.31 -12.79 25.38
C MET A 62 -12.93 -12.60 23.90
N LYS A 63 -11.63 -12.59 23.61
CA LYS A 63 -11.10 -12.65 22.24
C LYS A 63 -11.11 -14.09 21.76
N LEU A 64 -11.87 -14.33 20.69
CA LEU A 64 -11.79 -15.57 19.94
C LEU A 64 -10.75 -15.42 18.84
N THR A 65 -9.76 -16.30 18.83
CA THR A 65 -8.78 -16.39 17.76
C THR A 65 -9.00 -17.67 16.98
N LEU A 66 -9.23 -17.57 15.67
CA LEU A 66 -9.34 -18.69 14.76
C LEU A 66 -8.05 -18.81 13.95
N LEU A 67 -7.37 -19.96 14.05
CA LEU A 67 -6.21 -20.27 13.23
C LEU A 67 -6.64 -21.13 12.03
N THR A 68 -6.31 -20.69 10.82
CA THR A 68 -6.47 -21.51 9.62
C THR A 68 -5.35 -22.55 9.55
N LEU A 69 -5.69 -23.83 9.72
CA LEU A 69 -4.75 -24.94 9.63
C LEU A 69 -4.50 -25.38 8.17
N ARG A 70 -5.54 -25.31 7.33
CA ARG A 70 -5.48 -25.69 5.92
C ARG A 70 -6.61 -25.02 5.16
N GLY A 71 -6.32 -24.30 4.08
CA GLY A 71 -7.32 -23.60 3.28
C GLY A 71 -6.68 -22.79 2.14
N PRO A 72 -7.46 -22.22 1.21
CA PRO A 72 -6.93 -21.45 0.08
C PRO A 72 -6.17 -20.17 0.48
N THR A 73 -6.26 -19.74 1.74
CA THR A 73 -5.60 -18.55 2.31
C THR A 73 -4.30 -18.84 3.08
N GLY A 74 -3.94 -20.11 3.32
CA GLY A 74 -2.73 -20.46 4.10
C GLY A 74 -2.89 -20.24 5.62
N ARG A 75 -1.75 -20.19 6.37
CA ARG A 75 -1.71 -19.96 7.83
C ARG A 75 -2.11 -18.52 8.19
N GLU A 76 -3.40 -18.20 8.16
CA GLU A 76 -3.94 -16.91 8.63
C GLU A 76 -4.64 -17.05 9.99
N TRP A 77 -4.42 -16.04 10.84
CA TRP A 77 -5.07 -15.90 12.14
C TRP A 77 -6.18 -14.85 12.06
N TYR A 78 -7.37 -15.16 12.54
CA TYR A 78 -8.49 -14.23 12.63
C TYR A 78 -8.86 -14.00 14.09
N GLY A 79 -8.69 -12.78 14.58
CA GLY A 79 -9.09 -12.38 15.94
C GLY A 79 -10.43 -11.65 15.93
N PHE A 80 -11.36 -12.08 16.78
CA PHE A 80 -12.69 -11.50 16.92
C PHE A 80 -13.01 -11.19 18.38
N ASP A 81 -13.55 -10.01 18.63
CA ASP A 81 -14.02 -9.51 19.93
C ASP A 81 -15.54 -9.30 19.97
N ARG A 82 -16.25 -9.68 18.90
CA ARG A 82 -17.71 -9.51 18.73
C ARG A 82 -18.33 -10.72 18.03
N PHE A 83 -19.54 -11.07 18.45
CA PHE A 83 -20.38 -12.14 17.88
C PHE A 83 -21.72 -11.58 17.38
N PRO A 84 -22.38 -12.17 16.36
CA PRO A 84 -22.01 -13.39 15.64
C PRO A 84 -20.84 -13.19 14.67
N ILE A 85 -20.08 -14.25 14.42
CA ILE A 85 -19.05 -14.31 13.37
C ILE A 85 -19.60 -15.19 12.26
N ARG A 86 -19.85 -14.65 11.07
CA ARG A 86 -20.33 -15.42 9.92
C ARG A 86 -19.18 -15.79 9.02
N ILE A 87 -19.27 -17.02 8.51
CA ILE A 87 -18.31 -17.61 7.61
C ILE A 87 -19.05 -17.99 6.32
N GLY A 88 -18.53 -17.58 5.18
CA GLY A 88 -19.17 -17.91 3.90
C GLY A 88 -18.38 -17.40 2.70
N ARG A 89 -18.91 -17.63 1.50
CA ARG A 89 -18.25 -17.24 0.24
C ARG A 89 -18.43 -15.78 -0.13
N ARG A 90 -19.45 -15.11 0.43
CA ARG A 90 -19.65 -13.69 0.15
C ARG A 90 -18.69 -12.81 0.96
N PRO A 91 -18.27 -11.66 0.40
CA PRO A 91 -17.34 -10.74 1.06
C PRO A 91 -17.96 -9.94 2.23
N ASP A 92 -19.27 -10.03 2.46
CA ASP A 92 -19.96 -9.41 3.60
C ASP A 92 -20.01 -10.31 4.84
N ASN A 93 -19.38 -11.49 4.79
CA ASN A 93 -19.12 -12.33 5.97
C ASN A 93 -17.85 -11.84 6.68
N GLU A 94 -17.81 -12.01 8.01
CA GLU A 94 -16.63 -11.73 8.82
C GLU A 94 -15.43 -12.59 8.41
N ILE A 95 -15.66 -13.84 7.95
CA ILE A 95 -14.67 -14.66 7.25
C ILE A 95 -15.18 -15.02 5.85
N SER A 96 -14.51 -14.49 4.82
CA SER A 96 -14.86 -14.71 3.42
C SER A 96 -13.95 -15.75 2.76
N ILE A 97 -14.47 -16.96 2.54
CA ILE A 97 -13.72 -18.07 1.92
C ILE A 97 -14.07 -18.18 0.44
N SER A 98 -13.10 -17.89 -0.44
CA SER A 98 -13.29 -17.94 -1.90
C SER A 98 -13.25 -19.36 -2.47
N ASP A 99 -14.09 -20.25 -1.94
CA ASP A 99 -14.16 -21.66 -2.32
C ASP A 99 -15.58 -22.01 -2.84
N PRO A 100 -15.72 -22.65 -4.01
CA PRO A 100 -17.02 -23.04 -4.56
C PRO A 100 -17.84 -23.99 -3.67
N SER A 101 -17.17 -24.82 -2.86
CA SER A 101 -17.78 -25.73 -1.88
C SER A 101 -18.34 -25.00 -0.64
N VAL A 102 -18.06 -23.71 -0.49
CA VAL A 102 -18.58 -22.88 0.59
C VAL A 102 -19.82 -22.11 0.12
N SER A 103 -20.91 -22.18 0.89
CA SER A 103 -22.15 -21.46 0.61
C SER A 103 -22.00 -19.96 0.84
N ARG A 104 -22.89 -19.15 0.26
CA ARG A 104 -22.84 -17.68 0.36
C ARG A 104 -22.78 -17.17 1.80
N TYR A 105 -23.62 -17.75 2.65
CA TYR A 105 -23.56 -17.74 4.11
C TYR A 105 -23.52 -19.20 4.49
N HIS A 106 -22.40 -19.69 5.04
CA HIS A 106 -22.21 -21.13 5.26
C HIS A 106 -22.54 -21.48 6.71
N CYS A 107 -21.87 -20.86 7.66
CA CYS A 107 -22.12 -21.06 9.08
C CYS A 107 -21.90 -19.77 9.86
N GLU A 108 -22.39 -19.75 11.09
CA GLU A 108 -22.12 -18.68 12.04
C GLU A 108 -21.65 -19.24 13.38
N ILE A 109 -20.75 -18.49 14.03
CA ILE A 109 -20.31 -18.75 15.41
C ILE A 109 -20.98 -17.72 16.31
N VAL A 110 -21.66 -18.19 17.33
CA VAL A 110 -22.45 -17.39 18.28
C VAL A 110 -22.08 -17.74 19.71
N LEU A 111 -22.07 -16.74 20.59
CA LEU A 111 -21.93 -16.95 22.02
C LEU A 111 -23.33 -17.12 22.64
N ARG A 112 -23.66 -18.32 23.12
CA ARG A 112 -24.95 -18.62 23.77
C ARG A 112 -24.71 -19.18 25.17
N ARG A 113 -25.31 -18.55 26.18
CA ARG A 113 -25.23 -18.96 27.60
C ARG A 113 -23.79 -19.15 28.13
N GLY A 114 -22.83 -18.38 27.60
CA GLY A 114 -21.41 -18.46 28.01
C GLY A 114 -20.58 -19.51 27.28
N ALA A 115 -21.16 -20.24 26.32
CA ALA A 115 -20.45 -21.20 25.47
C ALA A 115 -20.47 -20.73 24.01
N LEU A 116 -19.43 -21.10 23.26
CA LEU A 116 -19.38 -20.86 21.82
C LEU A 116 -20.13 -21.98 21.11
N TRP A 117 -20.95 -21.58 20.16
CA TRP A 117 -21.74 -22.48 19.33
C TRP A 117 -21.48 -22.16 17.88
N VAL A 118 -21.36 -23.19 17.07
CA VAL A 118 -21.33 -23.05 15.61
C VAL A 118 -22.60 -23.65 15.02
N ALA A 119 -23.25 -22.91 14.14
CA ALA A 119 -24.50 -23.29 13.50
C ALA A 119 -24.37 -23.20 11.97
N ASP A 120 -24.82 -24.24 11.28
CA ASP A 120 -24.93 -24.25 9.82
C ASP A 120 -26.12 -23.39 9.37
N LEU A 121 -25.91 -22.52 8.39
CA LEU A 121 -26.96 -21.64 7.86
C LEU A 121 -27.70 -22.27 6.67
N GLY A 122 -27.81 -23.60 6.66
CA GLY A 122 -28.38 -24.38 5.56
C GLY A 122 -27.42 -24.49 4.37
N SER A 123 -26.15 -24.79 4.64
CA SER A 123 -25.12 -24.88 3.61
C SER A 123 -25.26 -26.16 2.79
N ALA A 124 -24.83 -26.10 1.52
CA ALA A 124 -24.92 -27.25 0.62
C ALA A 124 -24.06 -28.45 1.06
N ASN A 125 -22.92 -28.19 1.72
CA ASN A 125 -21.93 -29.21 2.08
C ASN A 125 -21.87 -29.51 3.58
N GLY A 126 -22.58 -28.72 4.41
CA GLY A 126 -22.54 -28.82 5.85
C GLY A 126 -21.21 -28.38 6.45
N ILE A 127 -21.25 -28.12 7.76
CA ILE A 127 -20.09 -27.89 8.62
C ILE A 127 -19.67 -29.19 9.30
N LEU A 128 -18.36 -29.40 9.45
CA LEU A 128 -17.83 -30.45 10.33
C LEU A 128 -17.12 -29.83 11.53
N VAL A 129 -17.38 -30.36 12.72
CA VAL A 129 -16.64 -30.08 13.96
C VAL A 129 -15.92 -31.36 14.36
N ASN A 130 -14.59 -31.32 14.48
CA ASN A 130 -13.75 -32.49 14.76
C ASN A 130 -14.07 -33.69 13.84
N ASP A 131 -14.17 -33.40 12.53
CA ASP A 131 -14.53 -34.35 11.45
C ASP A 131 -15.94 -34.97 11.55
N GLN A 132 -16.81 -34.48 12.45
CA GLN A 132 -18.22 -34.88 12.53
C GLN A 132 -19.13 -33.79 11.96
N ARG A 133 -20.04 -34.17 11.06
CA ARG A 133 -20.99 -33.23 10.46
C ARG A 133 -22.05 -32.84 11.49
N VAL A 134 -22.28 -31.54 11.66
CA VAL A 134 -23.24 -31.00 12.64
C VAL A 134 -24.14 -29.95 11.99
N GLU A 135 -25.37 -29.82 12.47
CA GLU A 135 -26.25 -28.68 12.12
C GLU A 135 -26.04 -27.53 13.11
N GLU A 136 -25.84 -27.86 14.38
CA GLU A 136 -25.48 -26.92 15.44
C GLU A 136 -24.70 -27.70 16.52
N SER A 137 -23.57 -27.17 16.98
CA SER A 137 -22.73 -27.80 18.01
C SER A 137 -22.05 -26.76 18.91
N GLU A 138 -21.91 -27.09 20.18
CA GLU A 138 -21.02 -26.39 21.10
C GLU A 138 -19.55 -26.66 20.71
N VAL A 139 -18.70 -25.64 20.78
CA VAL A 139 -17.27 -25.70 20.43
C VAL A 139 -16.43 -25.07 21.53
N SER A 140 -15.28 -25.67 21.83
CA SER A 140 -14.33 -25.28 22.88
C SER A 140 -12.97 -24.89 22.32
N ASP A 141 -12.08 -24.36 23.17
CA ASP A 141 -10.67 -24.09 22.82
C ASP A 141 -9.98 -25.36 22.32
N GLY A 142 -9.31 -25.28 21.17
CA GLY A 142 -8.64 -26.40 20.50
C GLY A 142 -9.48 -27.17 19.48
N ASP A 143 -10.80 -26.98 19.44
CA ASP A 143 -11.67 -27.69 18.49
C ASP A 143 -11.44 -27.26 17.04
N GLU A 144 -11.62 -28.20 16.12
CA GLU A 144 -11.42 -27.99 14.69
C GLU A 144 -12.74 -27.87 13.94
N ILE A 145 -12.93 -26.74 13.25
CA ILE A 145 -14.09 -26.49 12.40
C ILE A 145 -13.67 -26.58 10.93
N THR A 146 -14.35 -27.41 10.16
CA THR A 146 -14.15 -27.55 8.72
C THR A 146 -15.33 -26.98 7.95
N VAL A 147 -15.04 -26.06 7.04
CA VAL A 147 -16.00 -25.36 6.16
C VAL A 147 -15.49 -25.48 4.72
N GLY A 148 -16.11 -26.36 3.92
CA GLY A 148 -15.59 -26.68 2.59
C GLY A 148 -14.21 -27.34 2.68
N LEU A 149 -13.20 -26.77 2.00
CA LEU A 149 -11.80 -27.22 2.09
C LEU A 149 -10.99 -26.50 3.19
N ALA A 150 -11.58 -25.53 3.88
CA ALA A 150 -10.93 -24.78 4.94
C ALA A 150 -11.13 -25.46 6.31
N ARG A 151 -10.03 -25.65 7.06
CA ARG A 151 -10.02 -26.19 8.41
C ARG A 151 -9.46 -25.13 9.37
N PHE A 152 -10.26 -24.75 10.35
CA PHE A 152 -9.95 -23.78 11.39
C PHE A 152 -9.75 -24.51 12.72
N ARG A 153 -8.79 -24.08 13.53
CA ARG A 153 -8.70 -24.47 14.94
C ARG A 153 -9.10 -23.28 15.80
N LEU A 154 -10.04 -23.49 16.71
CA LEU A 154 -10.44 -22.48 17.68
C LEU A 154 -9.37 -22.30 18.74
N SER A 155 -9.12 -21.05 19.12
CA SER A 155 -8.51 -20.74 20.40
C SER A 155 -9.21 -19.59 21.13
N VAL A 156 -9.46 -19.77 22.43
CA VAL A 156 -10.19 -18.84 23.30
C VAL A 156 -9.24 -18.36 24.41
N GLY A 157 -8.75 -17.13 24.33
CA GLY A 157 -7.82 -16.57 25.32
C GLY A 157 -6.96 -15.41 24.82
N ASP A 158 -6.16 -14.81 25.72
CA ASP A 158 -5.21 -13.74 25.40
C ASP A 158 -3.97 -14.28 24.66
N ASP A 159 -3.42 -13.44 23.77
CA ASP A 159 -2.48 -13.63 22.63
C ASP A 159 -1.11 -14.33 22.94
N SER A 160 -1.02 -15.04 24.06
CA SER A 160 0.17 -15.66 24.66
C SER A 160 0.49 -17.08 24.15
N THR A 161 -0.35 -17.68 23.31
CA THR A 161 -0.15 -19.04 22.74
C THR A 161 0.10 -19.03 21.23
N LYS A 162 0.68 -17.94 20.69
CA LYS A 162 1.31 -17.92 19.35
C LYS A 162 2.64 -18.70 19.34
N THR A 163 2.68 -19.91 19.89
CA THR A 163 3.90 -20.70 19.97
C THR A 163 4.05 -21.58 18.73
N ASP A 164 5.25 -21.55 18.15
CA ASP A 164 5.71 -22.33 17.01
C ASP A 164 5.33 -23.82 17.12
N LEU A 165 4.39 -24.24 16.28
CA LEU A 165 4.13 -25.65 16.00
C LEU A 165 5.01 -26.08 14.82
N ASP A 166 6.09 -26.78 15.19
CA ASP A 166 6.97 -27.53 14.32
C ASP A 166 6.14 -28.51 13.47
N TRP A 167 6.26 -28.45 12.14
CA TRP A 167 5.58 -29.39 11.25
C TRP A 167 6.53 -29.97 10.22
N SER A 168 6.85 -31.25 10.40
CA SER A 168 7.48 -32.12 9.41
C SER A 168 6.45 -32.59 8.37
N PRO A 169 6.79 -32.61 7.07
CA PRO A 169 5.89 -33.04 6.03
C PRO A 169 5.93 -34.57 5.92
N GLU A 170 5.14 -35.28 6.72
CA GLU A 170 4.82 -36.69 6.47
C GLU A 170 3.33 -36.89 6.17
N VAL A 171 3.11 -37.71 5.16
CA VAL A 171 1.88 -37.93 4.42
C VAL A 171 0.83 -38.66 5.26
N ALA A 172 -0.41 -38.16 5.22
CA ALA A 172 -1.60 -39.01 5.26
C ALA A 172 -2.70 -38.38 4.39
N LEU A 173 -2.69 -38.71 3.10
CA LEU A 173 -3.91 -38.71 2.29
C LEU A 173 -4.85 -39.76 2.90
N SER A 174 -5.87 -39.32 3.63
CA SER A 174 -6.98 -40.21 3.95
C SER A 174 -8.31 -39.48 4.07
N ARG A 175 -9.20 -39.90 3.16
CA ARG A 175 -10.66 -39.80 3.18
C ARG A 175 -11.28 -38.45 2.85
N MET A 176 -11.12 -38.04 1.58
CA MET A 176 -12.22 -37.39 0.87
C MET A 176 -13.29 -38.44 0.56
N HIS A 177 -14.56 -38.10 0.80
CA HIS A 177 -15.70 -38.90 0.39
C HIS A 177 -15.68 -39.11 -1.13
N THR A 178 -15.28 -40.30 -1.54
CA THR A 178 -15.54 -40.85 -2.86
C THR A 178 -17.05 -40.98 -3.02
N VAL A 179 -17.61 -40.42 -4.09
CA VAL A 179 -18.93 -40.84 -4.58
C VAL A 179 -18.78 -42.31 -4.98
N VAL A 180 -19.29 -43.23 -4.16
CA VAL A 180 -19.36 -44.65 -4.54
C VAL A 180 -20.47 -44.79 -5.56
N LEU A 181 -20.08 -44.80 -6.84
CA LEU A 181 -20.96 -45.23 -7.92
C LEU A 181 -21.18 -46.74 -7.75
N ASP A 182 -22.40 -47.11 -7.35
CA ASP A 182 -22.86 -48.49 -7.31
C ASP A 182 -22.79 -49.08 -8.73
N PRO A 183 -21.87 -50.03 -9.00
CA PRO A 183 -21.67 -50.57 -10.35
C PRO A 183 -22.92 -51.25 -10.91
N ALA A 184 -23.82 -51.72 -10.03
CA ALA A 184 -25.09 -52.33 -10.45
C ALA A 184 -26.13 -51.30 -10.92
N LYS A 185 -25.96 -50.02 -10.55
CA LYS A 185 -26.84 -48.91 -10.94
C LYS A 185 -26.27 -48.07 -12.09
N ALA A 186 -25.01 -48.28 -12.45
CA ALA A 186 -24.33 -47.59 -13.56
C ALA A 186 -24.67 -48.18 -14.95
N ALA A 187 -25.85 -48.80 -15.11
CA ALA A 187 -26.25 -49.49 -16.34
C ALA A 187 -26.66 -48.56 -17.52
N TYR A 188 -26.53 -47.23 -17.38
CA TYR A 188 -26.95 -46.27 -18.40
C TYR A 188 -25.82 -45.42 -19.00
N LEU A 189 -24.57 -45.65 -18.62
CA LEU A 189 -23.43 -45.11 -19.36
C LEU A 189 -22.83 -46.25 -20.17
N PRO A 190 -22.90 -46.22 -21.51
CA PRO A 190 -22.15 -47.16 -22.32
C PRO A 190 -20.67 -46.99 -21.95
N SER A 191 -20.10 -48.03 -21.34
CA SER A 191 -18.67 -48.13 -21.08
C SER A 191 -17.93 -48.13 -22.43
N ALA A 192 -17.38 -46.98 -22.82
CA ALA A 192 -16.32 -46.98 -23.82
C ALA A 192 -15.07 -47.63 -23.20
N PRO A 193 -14.36 -48.50 -23.94
CA PRO A 193 -13.18 -49.20 -23.43
C PRO A 193 -12.02 -48.22 -23.12
N PRO A 194 -11.04 -48.65 -22.30
CA PRO A 194 -9.89 -47.82 -21.94
C PRO A 194 -8.99 -47.59 -23.16
N GLY A 195 -9.05 -46.38 -23.69
CA GLY A 195 -8.18 -45.87 -24.73
C GLY A 195 -8.25 -44.34 -24.73
N GLU A 196 -7.23 -43.70 -24.16
CA GLU A 196 -6.71 -42.36 -24.49
C GLU A 196 -7.65 -41.44 -25.31
N SER A 197 -8.70 -40.90 -24.70
CA SER A 197 -9.49 -39.88 -25.39
C SER A 197 -8.69 -38.58 -25.40
N ARG A 198 -8.43 -38.01 -26.57
CA ARG A 198 -7.76 -36.71 -26.74
C ARG A 198 -8.42 -35.61 -25.88
N ALA A 199 -9.75 -35.67 -25.71
CA ALA A 199 -10.49 -34.75 -24.84
C ALA A 199 -10.06 -34.83 -23.37
N GLU A 200 -9.69 -36.02 -22.87
CA GLU A 200 -9.19 -36.22 -21.51
C GLU A 200 -7.79 -35.61 -21.34
N ARG A 201 -6.91 -35.79 -22.34
CA ARG A 201 -5.58 -35.15 -22.36
C ARG A 201 -5.69 -33.63 -22.42
N ASP A 202 -6.55 -33.10 -23.29
CA ASP A 202 -6.80 -31.66 -23.45
C ASP A 202 -7.33 -31.04 -22.15
N LEU A 203 -8.28 -31.70 -21.49
CA LEU A 203 -8.80 -31.29 -20.19
C LEU A 203 -7.72 -31.33 -19.10
N GLN A 204 -6.89 -32.36 -19.08
CA GLN A 204 -5.80 -32.49 -18.12
C GLN A 204 -4.77 -31.35 -18.30
N VAL A 205 -4.41 -31.00 -19.54
CA VAL A 205 -3.50 -29.88 -19.81
C VAL A 205 -4.09 -28.54 -19.37
N LEU A 206 -5.38 -28.30 -19.63
CA LEU A 206 -6.05 -27.08 -19.16
C LEU A 206 -6.11 -27.02 -17.62
N LEU A 207 -6.35 -28.15 -16.97
CA LEU A 207 -6.38 -28.24 -15.51
C LEU A 207 -4.98 -27.97 -14.91
N ASP A 208 -3.94 -28.63 -15.42
CA ASP A 208 -2.55 -28.41 -15.02
C ASP A 208 -2.15 -26.94 -15.18
N LEU A 209 -2.52 -26.32 -16.31
CA LEU A 209 -2.26 -24.90 -16.57
C LEU A 209 -3.01 -24.01 -15.57
N CYS A 210 -4.29 -24.27 -15.30
CA CYS A 210 -5.05 -23.52 -14.30
C CYS A 210 -4.41 -23.63 -12.90
N LEU A 211 -3.99 -24.83 -12.50
CA LEU A 211 -3.33 -25.06 -11.21
C LEU A 211 -1.98 -24.34 -11.13
N ALA A 212 -1.19 -24.35 -12.21
CA ALA A 212 0.06 -23.61 -12.27
C ALA A 212 -0.14 -22.09 -12.15
N LEU A 213 -1.18 -21.55 -12.81
CA LEU A 213 -1.50 -20.11 -12.78
C LEU A 213 -2.10 -19.65 -11.45
N GLN A 214 -2.67 -20.55 -10.63
CA GLN A 214 -3.14 -20.23 -9.28
C GLN A 214 -2.02 -19.78 -8.33
N ALA A 215 -0.75 -20.10 -8.63
CA ALA A 215 0.41 -19.69 -7.84
C ALA A 215 0.74 -18.18 -7.92
N ARG A 216 -0.14 -17.35 -8.53
CA ARG A 216 0.06 -15.89 -8.71
C ARG A 216 1.39 -15.55 -9.37
N LEU A 217 1.72 -16.29 -10.42
CA LEU A 217 2.96 -16.14 -11.15
C LEU A 217 3.04 -14.75 -11.81
N PRO A 218 4.24 -14.17 -11.94
CA PRO A 218 4.46 -13.00 -12.78
C PRO A 218 3.98 -13.24 -14.23
N ALA A 219 3.66 -12.17 -14.96
CA ALA A 219 3.16 -12.25 -16.33
C ALA A 219 4.07 -13.08 -17.26
N GLY A 220 5.39 -12.92 -17.14
CA GLY A 220 6.35 -13.68 -17.93
C GLY A 220 6.39 -15.16 -17.61
N GLU A 221 6.31 -15.52 -16.32
CA GLU A 221 6.32 -16.92 -15.92
C GLU A 221 5.00 -17.61 -16.30
N SER A 222 3.88 -16.88 -16.25
CA SER A 222 2.59 -17.35 -16.76
C SER A 222 2.63 -17.66 -18.26
N ALA A 223 3.33 -16.84 -19.05
CA ALA A 223 3.54 -17.05 -20.47
C ALA A 223 4.40 -18.29 -20.77
N LEU A 224 5.47 -18.52 -20.00
CA LEU A 224 6.30 -19.72 -20.13
C LEU A 224 5.52 -21.00 -19.77
N ARG A 225 4.73 -20.97 -18.69
CA ARG A 225 3.87 -22.11 -18.31
C ARG A 225 2.82 -22.48 -19.35
N LEU A 226 2.36 -21.49 -20.13
CA LEU A 226 1.48 -21.75 -21.27
C LEU A 226 2.20 -22.60 -22.33
N LEU A 227 3.43 -22.23 -22.72
CA LEU A 227 4.20 -23.01 -23.68
C LEU A 227 4.47 -24.42 -23.15
N GLU A 228 5.02 -24.56 -21.95
CA GLU A 228 5.31 -25.88 -21.37
C GLU A 228 4.07 -26.79 -21.29
N SER A 229 2.91 -26.23 -20.94
CA SER A 229 1.64 -26.97 -20.90
C SER A 229 1.18 -27.39 -22.29
N LEU A 230 1.28 -26.49 -23.28
CA LEU A 230 0.93 -26.78 -24.66
C LEU A 230 1.83 -27.89 -25.23
N GLN A 231 3.11 -27.95 -24.87
CA GLN A 231 4.04 -28.98 -25.35
C GLN A 231 3.64 -30.41 -24.95
N LYS A 232 2.87 -30.55 -23.87
CA LYS A 232 2.37 -31.86 -23.40
C LYS A 232 1.23 -32.41 -24.25
N ALA A 233 0.46 -31.55 -24.91
CA ALA A 233 -0.72 -31.93 -25.70
C ALA A 233 -0.54 -31.72 -27.21
N LEU A 234 0.36 -30.81 -27.62
CA LEU A 234 0.59 -30.47 -29.02
C LEU A 234 1.94 -31.04 -29.48
N PRO A 235 1.97 -31.74 -30.62
CA PRO A 235 3.21 -32.19 -31.25
C PRO A 235 3.88 -31.00 -31.96
N TYR A 236 4.55 -30.14 -31.20
CA TYR A 236 5.26 -28.98 -31.74
C TYR A 236 6.76 -29.02 -31.41
N ARG A 237 7.58 -28.55 -32.37
CA ARG A 237 9.04 -28.43 -32.26
C ARG A 237 9.45 -27.14 -31.57
N ALA A 238 8.76 -26.04 -31.85
CA ALA A 238 9.01 -24.74 -31.25
C ALA A 238 7.72 -24.00 -30.94
N GLY A 239 7.73 -23.24 -29.85
CA GLY A 239 6.64 -22.37 -29.44
C GLY A 239 7.18 -20.99 -29.06
N MET A 240 6.38 -19.96 -29.31
CA MET A 240 6.71 -18.58 -28.99
C MET A 240 5.50 -17.90 -28.36
N VAL A 241 5.71 -17.21 -27.25
CA VAL A 241 4.73 -16.28 -26.68
C VAL A 241 5.27 -14.87 -26.78
N VAL A 242 4.43 -13.96 -27.24
CA VAL A 242 4.69 -12.53 -27.28
C VAL A 242 3.68 -11.86 -26.37
N LEU A 243 4.15 -11.03 -25.43
CA LEU A 243 3.29 -10.17 -24.63
C LEU A 243 3.37 -8.74 -25.14
N THR A 244 2.21 -8.11 -25.26
CA THR A 244 2.10 -6.72 -25.72
C THR A 244 1.60 -5.83 -24.60
N GLU A 245 1.93 -4.55 -24.71
CA GLU A 245 1.34 -3.53 -23.87
C GLU A 245 -0.13 -3.31 -24.28
N PRO A 246 -1.07 -3.35 -23.32
CA PRO A 246 -2.49 -3.19 -23.63
C PRO A 246 -2.77 -1.85 -24.33
N GLY A 247 -3.39 -1.90 -25.51
CA GLY A 247 -3.87 -0.73 -26.25
C GLY A 247 -2.87 -0.11 -27.21
N THR A 248 -1.56 -0.29 -27.03
CA THR A 248 -0.52 0.20 -27.95
C THR A 248 -0.08 -0.87 -28.95
N GLY A 249 -0.23 -2.15 -28.60
CA GLY A 249 0.21 -3.28 -29.42
C GLY A 249 1.73 -3.45 -29.46
N ARG A 250 2.48 -2.62 -28.72
CA ARG A 250 3.94 -2.70 -28.61
C ARG A 250 4.33 -3.97 -27.89
N VAL A 251 5.26 -4.73 -28.46
CA VAL A 251 5.80 -5.94 -27.85
C VAL A 251 6.65 -5.57 -26.64
N VAL A 252 6.29 -6.09 -25.47
CA VAL A 252 7.00 -5.88 -24.20
C VAL A 252 7.86 -7.09 -23.85
N ARG A 253 7.51 -8.27 -24.38
CA ARG A 253 8.19 -9.52 -24.07
C ARG A 253 8.03 -10.53 -25.20
N ARG A 254 9.06 -11.31 -25.46
CA ARG A 254 9.04 -12.47 -26.36
C ARG A 254 9.78 -13.62 -25.70
N ASP A 255 9.07 -14.72 -25.44
CA ASP A 255 9.66 -15.97 -24.94
C ASP A 255 9.53 -17.03 -26.03
N VAL A 256 10.59 -17.82 -26.24
CA VAL A 256 10.65 -18.92 -27.22
C VAL A 256 11.09 -20.19 -26.53
N LEU A 257 10.48 -21.32 -26.90
CA LEU A 257 10.80 -22.64 -26.39
C LEU A 257 10.94 -23.64 -27.56
N PRO A 258 12.05 -24.40 -27.67
CA PRO A 258 13.26 -24.32 -26.86
C PRO A 258 14.07 -23.04 -27.17
N SER A 259 14.85 -22.56 -26.19
CA SER A 259 15.49 -21.23 -26.21
C SER A 259 16.54 -21.03 -27.31
N ASP A 260 17.01 -22.11 -27.92
CA ASP A 260 17.99 -22.18 -29.00
C ASP A 260 17.34 -22.17 -30.40
N HIS A 261 16.01 -22.05 -30.47
CA HIS A 261 15.31 -22.00 -31.75
C HIS A 261 15.44 -20.63 -32.41
N ASP A 262 16.09 -20.59 -33.59
CA ASP A 262 16.33 -19.40 -34.42
C ASP A 262 15.04 -18.79 -35.05
N GLY A 263 13.87 -19.27 -34.62
CA GLY A 263 12.60 -19.19 -35.34
C GLY A 263 11.95 -17.80 -35.35
N ALA A 264 11.99 -17.15 -36.51
CA ALA A 264 11.06 -16.10 -36.89
C ALA A 264 9.62 -16.67 -37.03
N LEU A 265 8.99 -17.00 -35.90
CA LEU A 265 7.56 -17.29 -35.85
C LEU A 265 6.81 -15.98 -36.02
N ASP A 266 5.96 -15.91 -37.04
CA ASP A 266 5.11 -14.74 -37.27
C ASP A 266 3.88 -14.82 -36.36
N VAL A 267 3.63 -13.75 -35.61
CA VAL A 267 2.46 -13.57 -34.74
C VAL A 267 1.62 -12.37 -35.14
N SER A 268 1.94 -11.71 -36.26
CA SER A 268 1.32 -10.43 -36.66
C SER A 268 -0.20 -10.54 -36.72
N GLU A 269 -0.74 -11.58 -37.37
CA GLU A 269 -2.19 -11.79 -37.46
C GLU A 269 -2.83 -12.18 -36.12
N ALA A 270 -2.10 -12.90 -35.27
CA ALA A 270 -2.56 -13.20 -33.92
C ALA A 270 -2.61 -11.94 -33.06
N LEU A 271 -1.68 -10.99 -33.22
CA LEU A 271 -1.75 -9.69 -32.53
C LEU A 271 -2.95 -8.84 -33.01
N GLU A 272 -3.43 -9.05 -34.24
CA GLU A 272 -4.69 -8.50 -34.74
C GLU A 272 -5.94 -9.23 -34.21
N GLY A 273 -5.76 -10.26 -33.37
CA GLY A 273 -6.84 -11.00 -32.73
C GLY A 273 -7.36 -12.20 -33.53
N ARG A 274 -6.62 -12.69 -34.53
CA ARG A 274 -7.04 -13.83 -35.36
C ARG A 274 -6.32 -15.11 -34.96
N SER A 275 -7.08 -16.20 -34.76
CA SER A 275 -6.53 -17.54 -34.56
C SER A 275 -6.48 -18.30 -35.88
N GLN A 276 -5.33 -18.85 -36.24
CA GLN A 276 -5.16 -19.56 -37.52
C GLN A 276 -4.23 -20.76 -37.43
N ILE A 277 -4.41 -21.69 -38.40
CA ILE A 277 -3.49 -22.79 -38.67
C ILE A 277 -3.10 -22.70 -40.14
N GLU A 278 -1.80 -22.54 -40.41
CA GLU A 278 -1.27 -22.48 -41.77
C GLU A 278 0.16 -23.04 -41.80
N GLY A 279 0.48 -23.85 -42.82
CA GLY A 279 1.85 -24.34 -43.05
C GLY A 279 2.47 -25.12 -41.87
N GLY A 280 1.66 -25.85 -41.10
CA GLY A 280 2.13 -26.57 -39.91
C GLY A 280 2.37 -25.68 -38.69
N ARG A 281 1.91 -24.43 -38.72
CA ARG A 281 1.96 -23.47 -37.61
C ARG A 281 0.57 -23.19 -37.10
N LEU A 282 0.46 -22.93 -35.81
CA LEU A 282 -0.76 -22.51 -35.13
C LEU A 282 -0.47 -21.23 -34.38
N THR A 283 -1.31 -20.22 -34.60
CA THR A 283 -1.21 -18.94 -33.88
C THR A 283 -2.55 -18.60 -33.26
N THR A 284 -2.52 -18.03 -32.05
CA THR A 284 -3.73 -17.58 -31.36
C THR A 284 -3.44 -16.39 -30.44
N PRO A 285 -4.33 -15.40 -30.34
CA PRO A 285 -4.16 -14.26 -29.47
C PRO A 285 -4.37 -14.61 -27.99
N LEU A 286 -3.71 -13.83 -27.14
CA LEU A 286 -4.03 -13.66 -25.72
C LEU A 286 -4.95 -12.42 -25.61
N ILE A 287 -6.25 -12.63 -25.42
CA ILE A 287 -7.25 -11.55 -25.36
C ILE A 287 -7.87 -11.46 -23.98
N VAL A 288 -7.90 -10.25 -23.42
CA VAL A 288 -8.69 -9.92 -22.23
C VAL A 288 -9.57 -8.71 -22.53
N ASN A 289 -10.88 -8.80 -22.29
CA ASN A 289 -11.82 -7.69 -22.50
C ASN A 289 -11.72 -7.01 -23.88
N ARG A 290 -11.52 -7.81 -24.95
CA ARG A 290 -11.30 -7.35 -26.35
C ARG A 290 -9.96 -6.66 -26.62
N ASN A 291 -9.07 -6.57 -25.63
CA ASN A 291 -7.71 -6.09 -25.82
C ASN A 291 -6.76 -7.27 -26.00
N CYS A 292 -5.94 -7.23 -27.05
CA CYS A 292 -4.85 -8.18 -27.24
C CYS A 292 -3.71 -7.82 -26.27
N VAL A 293 -3.46 -8.71 -25.30
CA VAL A 293 -2.34 -8.60 -24.34
C VAL A 293 -1.12 -9.41 -24.80
N GLY A 294 -1.22 -10.07 -25.95
CA GLY A 294 -0.16 -10.86 -26.55
C GLY A 294 -0.66 -11.89 -27.56
N ALA A 295 0.22 -12.76 -28.00
CA ALA A 295 -0.08 -13.87 -28.90
C ALA A 295 0.80 -15.07 -28.57
N VAL A 296 0.31 -16.27 -28.86
CA VAL A 296 1.11 -17.50 -28.86
C VAL A 296 1.14 -18.09 -30.26
N ALA A 297 2.32 -18.57 -30.66
CA ALA A 297 2.57 -19.30 -31.89
C ALA A 297 3.25 -20.62 -31.55
N VAL A 298 2.87 -21.69 -32.23
CA VAL A 298 3.55 -22.99 -32.17
C VAL A 298 3.77 -23.54 -33.59
N GLU A 299 4.89 -24.23 -33.79
CA GLU A 299 5.29 -24.85 -35.05
C GLU A 299 5.42 -26.36 -34.88
N SER A 300 4.67 -27.11 -35.69
CA SER A 300 4.62 -28.58 -35.65
C SER A 300 6.02 -29.18 -35.83
N ASP A 301 6.23 -30.34 -35.21
CA ASP A 301 7.43 -31.16 -35.41
C ASP A 301 7.42 -31.97 -36.72
N GLY A 302 6.34 -31.85 -37.52
CA GLY A 302 6.15 -32.55 -38.79
C GLY A 302 5.77 -34.02 -38.65
N ARG A 303 5.63 -34.54 -37.42
CA ARG A 303 5.23 -35.93 -37.16
C ARG A 303 3.72 -36.10 -37.11
N ALA A 304 2.99 -35.01 -36.86
CA ALA A 304 1.53 -34.97 -36.87
C ALA A 304 1.01 -33.61 -37.37
N GLU A 305 -0.08 -33.63 -38.13
CA GLU A 305 -0.74 -32.41 -38.61
C GLU A 305 -1.49 -31.69 -37.48
N LEU A 306 -1.33 -30.36 -37.43
CA LEU A 306 -2.14 -29.51 -36.57
C LEU A 306 -3.54 -29.37 -37.17
N ASP A 307 -4.57 -29.50 -36.34
CA ASP A 307 -5.96 -29.54 -36.77
C ASP A 307 -6.80 -28.54 -35.96
N ARG A 308 -8.09 -28.43 -36.28
CA ARG A 308 -8.95 -27.46 -35.60
C ARG A 308 -9.11 -27.71 -34.10
N GLN A 309 -8.95 -28.95 -33.65
CA GLN A 309 -9.04 -29.28 -32.22
C GLN A 309 -7.79 -28.78 -31.47
N HIS A 310 -6.61 -28.91 -32.07
CA HIS A 310 -5.37 -28.29 -31.58
C HIS A 310 -5.51 -26.77 -31.43
N LEU A 311 -6.12 -26.10 -32.42
CA LEU A 311 -6.39 -24.65 -32.33
C LEU A 311 -7.31 -24.31 -31.16
N ASN A 312 -8.38 -25.10 -30.95
CA ASN A 312 -9.33 -24.86 -29.89
C ASN A 312 -8.68 -25.01 -28.50
N LEU A 313 -7.83 -26.02 -28.30
CA LEU A 313 -7.07 -26.19 -27.07
C LEU A 313 -6.13 -25.01 -26.82
N ALA A 314 -5.34 -24.64 -27.84
CA ALA A 314 -4.41 -23.53 -27.74
C ALA A 314 -5.12 -22.20 -27.46
N ALA A 315 -6.27 -21.95 -28.10
CA ALA A 315 -7.08 -20.76 -27.86
C ALA A 315 -7.68 -20.75 -26.44
N ALA A 316 -8.15 -21.90 -25.93
CA ALA A 316 -8.64 -22.01 -24.56
C ALA A 316 -7.54 -21.77 -23.53
N ALA A 317 -6.37 -22.39 -23.72
CA ALA A 317 -5.20 -22.20 -22.87
C ALA A 317 -4.72 -20.75 -22.90
N ALA A 318 -4.68 -20.14 -24.09
CA ALA A 318 -4.34 -18.73 -24.28
C ALA A 318 -5.33 -17.81 -23.54
N ALA A 319 -6.64 -18.05 -23.61
CA ALA A 319 -7.63 -17.24 -22.92
C ALA A 319 -7.46 -17.28 -21.38
N VAL A 320 -7.21 -18.47 -20.81
CA VAL A 320 -6.96 -18.64 -19.37
C VAL A 320 -5.68 -17.91 -18.95
N THR A 321 -4.60 -18.11 -19.69
CA THR A 321 -3.32 -17.45 -19.41
C THR A 321 -3.41 -15.93 -19.57
N ALA A 322 -4.14 -15.44 -20.57
CA ALA A 322 -4.35 -14.01 -20.80
C ALA A 322 -5.00 -13.35 -19.57
N ALA A 323 -6.04 -13.98 -18.99
CA ALA A 323 -6.69 -13.50 -17.79
C ALA A 323 -5.75 -13.52 -16.56
N ALA A 324 -4.89 -14.53 -16.45
CA ALA A 324 -3.89 -14.59 -15.38
C ALA A 324 -2.83 -13.48 -15.52
N ILE A 325 -2.35 -13.24 -16.75
CA ILE A 325 -1.39 -12.16 -17.07
C ILE A 325 -1.99 -10.78 -16.76
N ASP A 326 -3.22 -10.52 -17.18
CA ASP A 326 -3.90 -9.25 -16.89
C ASP A 326 -4.07 -9.05 -15.38
N ASN A 327 -4.45 -10.10 -14.65
CA ASN A 327 -4.53 -10.05 -13.19
C ASN A 327 -3.19 -9.76 -12.53
N ALA A 328 -2.10 -10.42 -12.96
CA ALA A 328 -0.77 -10.19 -12.42
C ALA A 328 -0.30 -8.74 -12.66
N ASN A 329 -0.51 -8.22 -13.87
CA ASN A 329 -0.21 -6.83 -14.22
C ASN A 329 -1.05 -5.84 -13.41
N ARG A 330 -2.34 -6.11 -13.27
CA ARG A 330 -3.27 -5.29 -12.47
C ARG A 330 -2.87 -5.30 -11.00
N GLN A 331 -2.47 -6.44 -10.44
CA GLN A 331 -2.06 -6.55 -9.05
C GLN A 331 -0.76 -5.80 -8.77
N THR A 332 0.22 -5.85 -9.70
CA THR A 332 1.43 -5.02 -9.63
C THR A 332 1.08 -3.53 -9.64
N ARG A 333 0.22 -3.10 -10.59
CA ARG A 333 -0.23 -1.70 -10.67
C ARG A 333 -0.97 -1.25 -9.40
N LEU A 334 -1.87 -2.08 -8.88
CA LEU A 334 -2.63 -1.78 -7.67
C LEU A 334 -1.73 -1.76 -6.42
N THR A 335 -0.75 -2.64 -6.31
CA THR A 335 0.19 -2.68 -5.18
C THR A 335 1.09 -1.45 -5.19
N LEU A 336 1.60 -1.07 -6.36
CA LEU A 336 2.38 0.16 -6.52
C LEU A 336 1.53 1.39 -6.21
N ARG A 337 0.32 1.46 -6.77
CA ARG A 337 -0.62 2.55 -6.50
C ARG A 337 -1.03 2.61 -5.03
N ALA A 338 -1.24 1.48 -4.36
CA ALA A 338 -1.57 1.42 -2.94
C ALA A 338 -0.39 1.90 -2.07
N ARG A 339 0.85 1.51 -2.39
CA ARG A 339 2.05 2.02 -1.71
C ARG A 339 2.22 3.53 -1.91
N LEU A 340 1.99 4.02 -3.12
CA LEU A 340 2.03 5.45 -3.43
C LEU A 340 0.87 6.20 -2.72
N LEU A 341 -0.33 5.62 -2.66
CA LEU A 341 -1.51 6.17 -1.97
C LEU A 341 -1.37 6.15 -0.43
N GLU A 342 -0.72 5.14 0.14
CA GLU A 342 -0.40 5.10 1.57
C GLU A 342 0.61 6.19 1.92
N GLU A 343 1.58 6.47 1.03
CA GLU A 343 2.43 7.65 1.15
C GLU A 343 1.65 8.97 0.91
N GLU A 344 0.59 8.98 0.09
CA GLU A 344 -0.31 10.14 -0.09
C GLU A 344 -1.19 10.46 1.13
N ARG A 345 -1.58 9.46 1.95
CA ARG A 345 -2.40 9.67 3.16
C ARG A 345 -1.70 10.43 4.29
N PHE A 346 -0.39 10.62 4.20
CA PHE A 346 0.38 11.50 5.08
C PHE A 346 0.42 12.97 4.63
N GLY A 347 -0.07 13.28 3.42
CA GLY A 347 0.09 14.58 2.76
C GLY A 347 -1.00 15.62 2.98
N GLY A 348 -1.97 15.39 3.89
CA GLY A 348 -3.07 16.31 4.16
C GLY A 348 -2.70 17.57 4.97
N ALA A 349 -1.44 17.70 5.39
CA ALA A 349 -0.99 18.90 6.07
C ALA A 349 -0.96 20.08 5.10
N VAL A 350 -1.96 20.95 5.18
CA VAL A 350 -1.85 22.30 4.61
C VAL A 350 -0.61 22.96 5.25
N LEU A 351 0.18 23.73 4.49
CA LEU A 351 1.19 24.63 5.05
C LEU A 351 0.49 25.61 5.99
N ALA A 352 0.36 25.23 7.26
CA ALA A 352 -0.34 25.98 8.29
C ALA A 352 0.55 27.13 8.79
N GLY A 353 -0.06 28.27 9.08
CA GLY A 353 0.61 29.47 9.59
C GLY A 353 0.38 30.72 8.74
N ASP A 354 0.21 31.87 9.41
CA ASP A 354 -0.08 33.17 8.80
C ASP A 354 1.07 34.19 8.93
N SER A 355 2.25 33.74 9.37
CA SER A 355 3.43 34.60 9.40
C SER A 355 3.77 35.18 8.03
N ALA A 356 4.50 36.29 8.01
CA ALA A 356 5.03 36.85 6.77
C ALA A 356 5.89 35.84 6.00
N ALA A 357 6.61 34.96 6.70
CA ALA A 357 7.41 33.90 6.09
C ALA A 357 6.54 32.82 5.45
N ALA A 358 5.47 32.37 6.12
CA ALA A 358 4.52 31.40 5.58
C ALA A 358 3.75 31.96 4.37
N ARG A 359 3.35 33.23 4.40
CA ARG A 359 2.72 33.91 3.27
C ARG A 359 3.64 34.05 2.07
N GLU A 360 4.91 34.40 2.29
CA GLU A 360 5.89 34.46 1.20
C GLU A 360 6.17 33.07 0.60
N VAL A 361 6.23 32.02 1.42
CA VAL A 361 6.35 30.64 0.94
C VAL A 361 5.13 30.23 0.10
N ARG A 362 3.90 30.52 0.56
CA ARG A 362 2.67 30.25 -0.22
C ARG A 362 2.66 30.99 -1.56
N ARG A 363 2.99 32.28 -1.56
CA ARG A 363 3.10 33.08 -2.79
C ARG A 363 4.13 32.48 -3.78
N ARG A 364 5.29 32.05 -3.28
CA ARG A 364 6.31 31.38 -4.12
C ARG A 364 5.87 30.00 -4.62
N ILE A 365 5.06 29.28 -3.85
CA ILE A 365 4.47 28.00 -4.27
C ILE A 365 3.49 28.24 -5.41
N GLU A 366 2.62 29.24 -5.32
CA GLU A 366 1.70 29.63 -6.39
C GLU A 366 2.47 30.03 -7.65
N ASP A 367 3.47 30.92 -7.52
CA ASP A 367 4.33 31.35 -8.62
C ASP A 367 5.05 30.16 -9.29
N ALA A 368 5.55 29.22 -8.48
CA ALA A 368 6.20 28.01 -8.97
C ALA A 368 5.18 27.09 -9.64
N ALA A 369 4.01 26.88 -9.07
CA ALA A 369 2.98 25.99 -9.59
C ALA A 369 2.56 26.38 -11.01
N ALA A 370 2.47 27.69 -11.30
CA ALA A 370 2.11 28.22 -12.60
C ALA A 370 3.19 28.06 -13.69
N SER A 371 4.49 27.99 -13.34
CA SER A 371 5.56 28.07 -14.34
C SER A 371 5.87 26.77 -15.08
N GLY A 372 5.50 25.60 -14.53
CA GLY A 372 5.87 24.29 -15.09
C GLY A 372 7.37 23.92 -15.01
N SER A 373 8.27 24.89 -14.82
CA SER A 373 9.71 24.69 -14.61
C SER A 373 10.07 23.77 -13.42
N PRO A 374 11.28 23.17 -13.44
CA PRO A 374 11.86 22.51 -12.28
C PRO A 374 11.90 23.44 -11.05
N VAL A 375 11.60 22.89 -9.88
CA VAL A 375 11.59 23.63 -8.62
C VAL A 375 12.56 23.02 -7.62
N LEU A 376 13.49 23.82 -7.11
CA LEU A 376 14.39 23.46 -6.02
C LEU A 376 13.86 24.02 -4.70
N ILE A 377 13.53 23.13 -3.77
CA ILE A 377 13.11 23.43 -2.41
C ILE A 377 14.27 23.18 -1.45
N GLN A 378 14.80 24.25 -0.84
CA GLN A 378 15.88 24.17 0.14
C GLN A 378 15.41 24.51 1.54
N GLY A 379 15.99 23.84 2.53
CA GLY A 379 15.74 24.14 3.93
C GLY A 379 16.34 23.09 4.86
N PRO A 380 16.27 23.31 6.18
CA PRO A 380 16.65 22.32 7.18
C PRO A 380 15.88 20.99 7.03
N PRO A 381 16.40 19.88 7.59
CA PRO A 381 15.64 18.63 7.67
C PRO A 381 14.36 18.80 8.52
N GLY A 382 13.34 17.99 8.21
CA GLY A 382 12.12 17.92 9.01
C GLY A 382 11.16 19.11 8.87
N ILE A 383 11.37 20.02 7.92
CA ILE A 383 10.59 21.27 7.81
C ILE A 383 9.34 21.20 6.92
N GLY A 384 9.01 20.02 6.38
CA GLY A 384 7.87 19.85 5.49
C GLY A 384 8.13 20.24 4.02
N LYS A 385 9.35 19.97 3.51
CA LYS A 385 9.66 20.18 2.08
C LYS A 385 8.80 19.32 1.16
N GLU A 386 8.46 18.10 1.58
CA GLU A 386 7.51 17.23 0.87
C GLU A 386 6.12 17.86 0.78
N VAL A 387 5.65 18.47 1.88
CA VAL A 387 4.34 19.16 1.91
C VAL A 387 4.33 20.34 0.95
N ALA A 388 5.42 21.12 0.89
CA ALA A 388 5.57 22.19 -0.08
C ALA A 388 5.58 21.66 -1.53
N ALA A 389 6.31 20.58 -1.80
CA ALA A 389 6.33 19.94 -3.12
C ALA A 389 4.94 19.45 -3.57
N ARG A 390 4.20 18.82 -2.68
CA ARG A 390 2.82 18.39 -2.94
C ARG A 390 1.91 19.57 -3.23
N SER A 391 2.03 20.65 -2.46
CA SER A 391 1.26 21.89 -2.68
C SER A 391 1.54 22.50 -4.06
N ILE A 392 2.79 22.46 -4.52
CA ILE A 392 3.17 22.90 -5.88
C ILE A 392 2.51 22.01 -6.94
N HIS A 393 2.52 20.69 -6.73
CA HIS A 393 1.92 19.74 -7.66
C HIS A 393 0.41 19.94 -7.79
N THR A 394 -0.32 19.95 -6.67
CA THR A 394 -1.79 20.06 -6.65
C THR A 394 -2.31 21.38 -7.22
N GLN A 395 -1.52 22.46 -7.14
CA GLN A 395 -1.86 23.77 -7.70
C GLN A 395 -1.41 23.96 -9.15
N SER A 396 -0.75 22.96 -9.76
CA SER A 396 -0.20 23.07 -11.11
C SER A 396 -1.08 22.41 -12.16
N ALA A 397 -0.79 22.69 -13.44
CA ALA A 397 -1.48 22.04 -14.57
C ALA A 397 -1.34 20.51 -14.57
N SER A 398 -0.28 19.97 -13.94
CA SER A 398 -0.05 18.53 -13.79
C SER A 398 -0.64 17.94 -12.50
N GLY A 399 -1.48 18.68 -11.77
CA GLY A 399 -2.02 18.27 -10.47
C GLY A 399 -3.01 17.10 -10.52
N GLU A 400 -3.55 16.76 -11.69
CA GLU A 400 -4.34 15.53 -11.92
C GLU A 400 -3.46 14.33 -12.31
N GLY A 401 -2.18 14.56 -12.65
CA GLY A 401 -1.22 13.53 -13.01
C GLY A 401 -0.60 12.82 -11.81
N PRO A 402 0.20 11.77 -12.03
CA PRO A 402 0.84 11.03 -10.94
C PRO A 402 1.84 11.90 -10.15
N PHE A 403 1.87 11.76 -8.83
CA PHE A 403 2.92 12.33 -7.98
C PHE A 403 3.85 11.21 -7.49
N VAL A 404 5.04 11.13 -8.09
CA VAL A 404 6.03 10.09 -7.75
C VAL A 404 7.06 10.67 -6.80
N HIS A 405 7.21 10.07 -5.62
CA HIS A 405 8.18 10.48 -4.62
C HIS A 405 9.33 9.47 -4.53
N VAL A 406 10.57 9.95 -4.65
CA VAL A 406 11.78 9.13 -4.49
C VAL A 406 12.68 9.74 -3.43
N ARG A 407 12.96 8.96 -2.38
CA ARG A 407 13.87 9.34 -1.29
C ARG A 407 15.29 8.86 -1.60
N CYS A 408 16.18 9.78 -1.99
CA CYS A 408 17.47 9.40 -2.57
C CYS A 408 18.48 8.84 -1.56
N LEU A 409 18.38 9.23 -0.28
CA LEU A 409 19.35 8.79 0.76
C LEU A 409 19.04 7.44 1.40
N VAL A 410 17.93 6.80 1.06
CA VAL A 410 17.54 5.49 1.63
C VAL A 410 18.14 4.32 0.83
N HIS A 411 18.65 4.60 -0.37
CA HIS A 411 19.08 3.60 -1.34
C HIS A 411 20.57 3.73 -1.66
N THR A 412 21.20 2.62 -2.04
CA THR A 412 22.53 2.65 -2.68
C THR A 412 22.43 3.29 -4.07
N GLN A 413 23.56 3.72 -4.66
CA GLN A 413 23.56 4.30 -6.01
C GLN A 413 22.93 3.35 -7.04
N ASP A 414 23.34 2.08 -7.04
CA ASP A 414 22.81 1.07 -7.96
C ASP A 414 21.30 0.85 -7.80
N GLU A 415 20.80 0.82 -6.56
CA GLU A 415 19.36 0.69 -6.30
C GLU A 415 18.60 1.93 -6.77
N LEU A 416 19.15 3.11 -6.50
CA LEU A 416 18.59 4.39 -6.92
C LEU A 416 18.50 4.48 -8.44
N GLU A 417 19.54 4.06 -9.17
CA GLU A 417 19.50 3.98 -10.63
C GLU A 417 18.40 3.03 -11.11
N ARG A 418 18.29 1.83 -10.51
CA ARG A 418 17.24 0.86 -10.86
C ARG A 418 15.84 1.39 -10.57
N ILE A 419 15.67 2.15 -9.49
CA ILE A 419 14.40 2.77 -9.13
C ILE A 419 14.05 3.89 -10.12
N LEU A 420 15.01 4.74 -10.49
CA LEU A 420 14.78 5.90 -11.37
C LEU A 420 14.59 5.51 -12.83
N PHE A 421 15.55 4.78 -13.40
CA PHE A 421 15.60 4.43 -14.83
C PHE A 421 14.85 3.13 -15.15
N GLY A 422 14.54 2.29 -14.15
CA GLY A 422 13.99 0.97 -14.39
C GLY A 422 15.05 -0.01 -14.90
N VAL A 423 14.66 -1.28 -14.99
CA VAL A 423 15.55 -2.38 -15.40
C VAL A 423 14.95 -3.12 -16.56
N GLU A 424 15.78 -3.38 -17.56
CA GLU A 424 15.44 -4.18 -18.71
C GLU A 424 16.46 -5.31 -18.84
N SER A 425 15.95 -6.52 -18.84
CA SER A 425 16.71 -7.76 -18.99
C SER A 425 16.04 -8.58 -20.08
N ALA A 426 16.76 -9.56 -20.64
CA ALA A 426 16.22 -10.48 -21.64
C ALA A 426 14.90 -11.14 -21.22
N VAL A 427 14.64 -11.24 -19.91
CA VAL A 427 13.52 -11.97 -19.31
C VAL A 427 12.63 -11.07 -18.45
N SER A 428 12.85 -9.75 -18.34
CA SER A 428 11.94 -8.88 -17.57
C SER A 428 12.16 -7.40 -17.87
N VAL A 429 11.05 -6.67 -17.97
CA VAL A 429 11.03 -5.21 -18.04
C VAL A 429 10.33 -4.70 -16.78
N LYS A 430 11.04 -3.86 -16.01
CA LYS A 430 10.50 -3.21 -14.81
C LYS A 430 10.60 -1.69 -15.00
N PRO A 431 9.45 -0.98 -15.13
CA PRO A 431 9.46 0.45 -15.37
C PRO A 431 10.03 1.22 -14.18
N GLY A 432 10.73 2.31 -14.48
CA GLY A 432 11.36 3.20 -13.50
C GLY A 432 10.45 4.32 -13.01
N ALA A 433 10.91 5.10 -12.04
CA ALA A 433 10.19 6.24 -11.47
C ALA A 433 9.90 7.33 -12.53
N PHE A 434 10.76 7.48 -13.55
CA PHE A 434 10.52 8.40 -14.65
C PHE A 434 9.26 8.05 -15.46
N GLU A 435 9.04 6.76 -15.74
CA GLU A 435 7.84 6.28 -16.45
C GLU A 435 6.58 6.47 -15.60
N HIS A 436 6.69 6.19 -14.30
CA HIS A 436 5.58 6.37 -13.38
C HIS A 436 5.20 7.85 -13.19
N ALA A 437 6.14 8.76 -13.42
CA ALA A 437 5.93 10.20 -13.30
C ALA A 437 5.41 10.85 -14.59
N GLU A 438 5.28 10.08 -15.69
CA GLU A 438 4.84 10.57 -16.98
C GLU A 438 3.51 11.34 -16.90
N GLY A 439 3.48 12.55 -17.45
CA GLY A 439 2.32 13.44 -17.39
C GLY A 439 2.03 14.03 -16.00
N GLY A 440 2.89 13.77 -15.01
CA GLY A 440 2.73 14.17 -13.62
C GLY A 440 3.93 14.93 -13.07
N THR A 441 4.32 14.60 -11.83
CA THR A 441 5.41 15.26 -11.12
C THR A 441 6.29 14.25 -10.38
N LEU A 442 7.61 14.38 -10.54
CA LEU A 442 8.61 13.62 -9.82
C LEU A 442 9.21 14.50 -8.70
N LEU A 443 9.09 14.05 -7.46
CA LEU A 443 9.79 14.60 -6.30
C LEU A 443 11.04 13.77 -6.00
N LEU A 444 12.20 14.41 -6.06
CA LEU A 444 13.46 13.87 -5.55
C LEU A 444 13.76 14.47 -4.17
N ASP A 445 13.55 13.70 -3.11
CA ASP A 445 13.91 14.14 -1.76
C ASP A 445 15.35 13.76 -1.42
N ARG A 446 16.12 14.76 -0.99
CA ARG A 446 17.53 14.67 -0.64
C ARG A 446 18.43 14.32 -1.83
N ILE A 447 18.35 15.12 -2.90
CA ILE A 447 19.17 14.95 -4.13
C ILE A 447 20.69 14.92 -3.88
N GLU A 448 21.15 15.50 -2.77
CA GLU A 448 22.54 15.35 -2.30
C GLU A 448 22.99 13.88 -2.17
N GLY A 449 22.07 12.91 -2.17
CA GLY A 449 22.38 11.49 -2.25
C GLY A 449 22.84 11.01 -3.63
N PHE A 450 22.83 11.83 -4.68
CA PHE A 450 23.25 11.38 -6.02
C PHE A 450 24.78 11.32 -6.15
N GLY A 451 25.28 10.18 -6.66
CA GLY A 451 26.66 10.07 -7.12
C GLY A 451 26.91 10.88 -8.40
N PRO A 452 28.19 11.20 -8.73
CA PRO A 452 28.54 12.01 -9.90
C PRO A 452 27.98 11.48 -11.23
N GLU A 453 28.00 10.16 -11.42
CA GLU A 453 27.50 9.49 -12.62
C GLU A 453 26.00 9.68 -12.76
N LEU A 454 25.26 9.49 -11.66
CA LEU A 454 23.82 9.66 -11.62
C LEU A 454 23.41 11.13 -11.85
N GLN A 455 24.19 12.10 -11.33
CA GLN A 455 23.96 13.51 -11.60
C GLN A 455 24.03 13.82 -13.10
N THR A 456 25.04 13.27 -13.78
CA THR A 456 25.23 13.45 -15.23
C THR A 456 24.08 12.83 -16.01
N ARG A 457 23.71 11.59 -15.72
CA ARG A 457 22.60 10.90 -16.41
C ARG A 457 21.26 11.59 -16.18
N PHE A 458 21.00 12.04 -14.95
CA PHE A 458 19.77 12.76 -14.64
C PHE A 458 19.67 14.11 -15.36
N LEU A 459 20.79 14.82 -15.50
CA LEU A 459 20.85 16.04 -16.32
C LEU A 459 20.45 15.76 -17.78
N GLU A 460 20.93 14.66 -18.37
CA GLU A 460 20.54 14.27 -19.73
C GLU A 460 19.02 14.05 -19.85
N VAL A 461 18.40 13.42 -18.85
CA VAL A 461 16.95 13.22 -18.81
C VAL A 461 16.21 14.55 -18.69
N LEU A 462 16.70 15.49 -17.87
CA LEU A 462 16.08 16.81 -17.72
C LEU A 462 16.19 17.67 -18.99
N ASP A 463 17.28 17.56 -19.73
CA ASP A 463 17.53 18.40 -20.91
C ASP A 463 16.87 17.85 -22.17
N ARG A 464 16.95 16.53 -22.38
CA ARG A 464 16.44 15.89 -23.61
C ARG A 464 15.07 15.25 -23.42
N GLY A 465 14.69 14.91 -22.19
CA GLY A 465 13.47 14.16 -21.90
C GLY A 465 13.57 12.69 -22.30
N GLU A 466 14.79 12.14 -22.35
CA GLU A 466 15.04 10.82 -22.90
C GLU A 466 16.03 10.05 -22.07
N TYR A 467 15.85 8.74 -21.99
CA TYR A 467 16.76 7.86 -21.28
C TYR A 467 16.66 6.42 -21.79
N PHE A 468 17.56 5.57 -21.28
CA PHE A 468 17.56 4.12 -21.50
C PHE A 468 17.38 3.41 -20.16
N ARG A 469 16.56 2.35 -20.13
CA ARG A 469 16.50 1.47 -18.96
C ARG A 469 17.86 0.81 -18.73
N LEU A 470 18.15 0.44 -17.49
CA LEU A 470 19.40 -0.29 -17.20
C LEU A 470 19.37 -1.65 -17.89
N GLY A 471 20.30 -1.89 -18.82
CA GLY A 471 20.37 -3.11 -19.63
C GLY A 471 19.49 -3.09 -20.89
N GLY A 472 18.70 -2.03 -21.10
CA GLY A 472 17.87 -1.84 -22.28
C GLY A 472 18.61 -1.08 -23.39
N THR A 473 18.25 -1.35 -24.64
CA THR A 473 18.76 -0.62 -25.82
C THR A 473 17.74 0.35 -26.38
N GLU A 474 16.51 0.33 -25.86
CA GLU A 474 15.44 1.18 -26.34
C GLU A 474 15.47 2.56 -25.69
N ARG A 475 15.40 3.60 -26.53
CA ARG A 475 15.32 5.00 -26.10
C ARG A 475 13.88 5.35 -25.76
N LEU A 476 13.65 5.79 -24.54
CA LEU A 476 12.33 6.16 -24.03
C LEU A 476 12.23 7.68 -23.92
N LEU A 477 11.09 8.23 -24.32
CA LEU A 477 10.75 9.64 -24.13
C LEU A 477 9.85 9.76 -22.91
N VAL A 478 10.18 10.66 -22.00
CA VAL A 478 9.40 10.97 -20.82
C VAL A 478 9.28 12.46 -20.59
N ARG A 479 8.09 12.89 -20.17
CA ARG A 479 7.78 14.25 -19.76
C ARG A 479 7.08 14.24 -18.42
N PHE A 480 7.82 14.70 -17.42
CA PHE A 480 7.32 14.94 -16.08
C PHE A 480 7.84 16.27 -15.57
N ARG A 481 7.13 16.85 -14.61
CA ARG A 481 7.62 18.00 -13.89
C ARG A 481 8.58 17.57 -12.79
N THR A 482 9.70 18.26 -12.62
CA THR A 482 10.68 17.94 -11.58
C THR A 482 10.57 18.87 -10.38
N ILE A 483 10.44 18.29 -9.19
CA ILE A 483 10.60 19.02 -7.92
C ILE A 483 11.74 18.35 -7.16
N VAL A 484 12.67 19.14 -6.63
CA VAL A 484 13.83 18.65 -5.91
C VAL A 484 13.83 19.24 -4.51
N ALA A 485 13.90 18.39 -3.49
CA ALA A 485 14.11 18.82 -2.11
C ALA A 485 15.57 18.59 -1.73
N ALA A 486 16.21 19.64 -1.22
CA ALA A 486 17.63 19.65 -0.90
C ALA A 486 17.92 20.39 0.41
N ARG A 487 19.16 20.23 0.88
CA ARG A 487 19.75 20.99 1.97
C ARG A 487 20.10 22.41 1.54
N LEU A 488 20.34 23.29 2.51
CA LEU A 488 20.75 24.67 2.25
C LEU A 488 22.15 24.70 1.61
N GLU A 489 23.01 23.76 2.04
CA GLU A 489 24.41 23.59 1.66
C GLU A 489 24.61 23.13 0.21
N LEU A 490 23.57 22.65 -0.49
CA LEU A 490 23.69 22.21 -1.88
C LEU A 490 24.26 23.31 -2.80
N THR A 491 23.95 24.57 -2.49
CA THR A 491 24.49 25.73 -3.21
C THR A 491 26.02 25.80 -3.11
N ASP A 492 26.57 25.51 -1.95
CA ASP A 492 28.02 25.54 -1.71
C ASP A 492 28.67 24.27 -2.26
N TRP A 493 27.96 23.14 -2.26
CA TRP A 493 28.44 21.90 -2.90
C TRP A 493 28.58 22.06 -4.41
N ALA A 494 27.65 22.78 -5.05
CA ALA A 494 27.75 23.14 -6.46
C ALA A 494 28.93 24.09 -6.75
N ARG A 495 29.28 24.98 -5.81
CA ARG A 495 30.45 25.87 -5.94
C ARG A 495 31.78 25.18 -5.71
N THR A 496 31.83 24.22 -4.79
CA THR A 496 33.03 23.46 -4.42
C THR A 496 33.29 22.25 -5.32
N GLY A 497 32.42 21.98 -6.29
CA GLY A 497 32.54 20.86 -7.23
C GLY A 497 32.08 19.51 -6.68
N LYS A 498 31.53 19.45 -5.45
CA LYS A 498 30.94 18.23 -4.88
C LYS A 498 29.61 17.85 -5.55
N PHE A 499 28.95 18.81 -6.18
CA PHE A 499 27.72 18.61 -6.95
C PHE A 499 27.89 19.26 -8.32
N LEU A 500 27.40 18.59 -9.37
CA LEU A 500 27.54 19.03 -10.75
C LEU A 500 26.84 20.37 -10.94
N HIS A 501 27.62 21.39 -11.30
CA HIS A 501 27.13 22.77 -11.40
C HIS A 501 25.99 22.92 -12.43
N GLU A 502 26.10 22.23 -13.56
CA GLU A 502 25.10 22.27 -14.64
C GLU A 502 23.75 21.72 -14.17
N LEU A 503 23.75 20.58 -13.47
CA LEU A 503 22.55 20.02 -12.87
C LEU A 503 21.94 20.99 -11.85
N TYR A 504 22.77 21.61 -11.00
CA TYR A 504 22.30 22.60 -10.05
C TYR A 504 21.57 23.76 -10.73
N LEU A 505 22.14 24.33 -11.79
CA LEU A 505 21.50 25.43 -12.53
C LEU A 505 20.16 25.00 -13.13
N ARG A 506 20.08 23.78 -13.69
CA ARG A 506 18.86 23.25 -14.31
C ARG A 506 17.73 23.01 -13.30
N ILE A 507 18.04 22.43 -12.13
CA ILE A 507 17.03 22.17 -11.10
C ILE A 507 16.63 23.42 -10.32
N SER A 508 17.48 24.46 -10.31
CA SER A 508 17.29 25.69 -9.51
C SER A 508 16.60 26.85 -10.25
N GLU A 509 16.03 26.60 -11.44
CA GLU A 509 15.25 27.60 -12.20
C GLU A 509 14.22 28.35 -11.35
N ARG A 510 13.50 27.62 -10.50
CA ARG A 510 12.65 28.18 -9.45
C ARG A 510 13.16 27.72 -8.10
N ARG A 511 13.53 28.67 -7.25
CA ARG A 511 14.09 28.40 -5.92
C ARG A 511 13.14 28.80 -4.79
N LEU A 512 12.76 27.82 -3.96
CA LEU A 512 12.02 28.01 -2.73
C LEU A 512 12.92 27.73 -1.53
N VAL A 513 13.13 28.72 -0.67
CA VAL A 513 13.92 28.55 0.57
C VAL A 513 12.98 28.60 1.77
N MET A 514 12.97 27.53 2.55
CA MET A 514 12.17 27.38 3.76
C MET A 514 13.07 27.51 5.00
N LYS A 515 12.75 28.47 5.86
CA LYS A 515 13.44 28.74 7.14
C LYS A 515 13.02 27.82 8.27
N GLY A 516 13.91 27.46 9.19
CA GLY A 516 13.64 26.61 10.36
C GLY A 516 12.44 27.06 11.20
N LEU A 517 11.79 26.16 11.97
CA LEU A 517 10.69 26.51 12.88
C LEU A 517 11.10 27.57 13.91
N ARG A 518 12.34 27.49 14.40
CA ARG A 518 12.96 28.49 15.30
C ARG A 518 12.92 29.92 14.76
N GLU A 519 13.04 30.09 13.45
CA GLU A 519 13.01 31.40 12.79
C GLU A 519 11.57 31.89 12.52
N ARG A 520 10.55 31.05 12.78
CA ARG A 520 9.13 31.35 12.55
C ARG A 520 8.23 30.91 13.72
N PRO A 521 8.51 31.34 14.97
CA PRO A 521 7.76 30.87 16.12
C PRO A 521 6.26 31.20 16.05
N ALA A 522 5.88 32.27 15.33
CA ALA A 522 4.49 32.64 15.09
C ALA A 522 3.67 31.60 14.29
N ASP A 523 4.32 30.70 13.54
CA ASP A 523 3.64 29.63 12.80
C ASP A 523 3.43 28.36 13.64
N ILE A 524 4.19 28.19 14.73
CA ILE A 524 4.16 26.98 15.57
C ILE A 524 2.74 26.68 16.08
N PRO A 525 1.94 27.64 16.58
CA PRO A 525 0.60 27.32 17.08
C PRO A 525 -0.34 26.76 16.01
N ALA A 526 -0.30 27.33 14.80
CA ALA A 526 -1.12 26.86 13.70
C ALA A 526 -0.70 25.46 13.22
N ILE A 527 0.60 25.23 13.11
CA ILE A 527 1.16 23.93 12.72
C ILE A 527 0.85 22.88 13.78
N ALA A 528 1.10 23.17 15.05
CA ALA A 528 0.85 22.24 16.16
C ALA A 528 -0.61 21.84 16.25
N THR A 529 -1.53 22.81 16.10
CA THR A 529 -2.98 22.54 16.12
C THR A 529 -3.41 21.65 14.95
N ALA A 530 -2.93 21.94 13.73
CA ALA A 530 -3.26 21.13 12.55
C ALA A 530 -2.72 19.70 12.65
N VAL A 531 -1.49 19.54 13.14
CA VAL A 531 -0.86 18.23 13.34
C VAL A 531 -1.60 17.45 14.43
N ALA A 532 -1.87 18.06 15.58
CA ALA A 532 -2.60 17.42 16.68
C ALA A 532 -4.01 16.98 16.27
N HIS A 533 -4.75 17.81 15.53
CA HIS A 533 -6.05 17.44 14.97
C HIS A 533 -5.95 16.22 14.05
N THR A 534 -4.99 16.22 13.14
CA THR A 534 -4.76 15.09 12.21
C THR A 534 -4.43 13.79 12.95
N LEU A 535 -3.63 13.88 14.02
CA LEU A 535 -3.27 12.73 14.85
C LEU A 535 -4.46 12.20 15.65
N SER A 536 -5.26 13.09 16.24
CA SER A 536 -6.48 12.74 16.96
C SER A 536 -7.55 12.08 16.06
N ASP A 537 -7.77 12.62 14.86
CA ASP A 537 -8.70 12.04 13.87
C ASP A 537 -8.30 10.61 13.50
N ARG A 538 -6.99 10.37 13.29
CA ARG A 538 -6.46 9.03 12.99
C ARG A 538 -6.62 8.06 14.16
N ALA A 539 -6.51 8.56 15.39
CA ALA A 539 -6.75 7.76 16.59
C ALA A 539 -8.24 7.53 16.86
N GLY A 540 -9.14 8.18 16.12
CA GLY A 540 -10.60 8.13 16.36
C GLY A 540 -11.00 8.76 17.69
N ARG A 541 -10.20 9.69 18.22
CA ARG A 541 -10.41 10.35 19.52
C ARG A 541 -10.85 11.80 19.32
N PRO A 542 -11.79 12.32 20.15
CA PRO A 542 -12.19 13.72 20.08
C PRO A 542 -11.03 14.66 20.46
N PHE A 543 -10.87 15.75 19.71
CA PHE A 543 -9.88 16.79 19.94
C PHE A 543 -10.55 18.15 20.15
N MET A 544 -10.31 18.75 21.31
CA MET A 544 -10.80 20.09 21.66
C MET A 544 -9.72 21.16 21.52
N GLY A 545 -8.44 20.78 21.60
CA GLY A 545 -7.32 21.71 21.41
C GLY A 545 -6.06 21.34 22.18
N ILE A 546 -5.12 22.29 22.21
CA ILE A 546 -3.91 22.24 23.03
C ILE A 546 -4.05 23.34 24.09
N THR A 547 -3.78 23.01 25.34
CA THR A 547 -3.86 23.98 26.45
C THR A 547 -2.88 25.15 26.25
N ASN A 548 -3.20 26.32 26.83
CA ASN A 548 -2.34 27.51 26.69
C ASN A 548 -0.92 27.30 27.24
N SER A 549 -0.78 26.55 28.34
CA SER A 549 0.52 26.19 28.91
C SER A 549 1.30 25.32 27.93
N ALA A 550 0.74 24.20 27.46
CA ALA A 550 1.36 23.34 26.46
C ALA A 550 1.74 24.12 25.19
N MET A 551 0.85 25.00 24.70
CA MET A 551 1.13 25.81 23.50
C MET A 551 2.30 26.79 23.70
N ALA A 552 2.40 27.40 24.88
CA ALA A 552 3.52 28.28 25.21
C ALA A 552 4.85 27.51 25.31
N ALA A 553 4.86 26.30 25.88
CA ALA A 553 6.02 25.39 25.84
C ALA A 553 6.45 25.08 24.41
N LEU A 554 5.49 24.66 23.57
CA LEU A 554 5.74 24.35 22.16
C LEU A 554 6.30 25.55 21.39
N THR A 555 5.82 26.77 21.67
CA THR A 555 6.28 27.98 20.99
C THR A 555 7.68 28.41 21.42
N MET A 556 8.07 28.12 22.66
CA MET A 556 9.36 28.51 23.24
C MET A 556 10.50 27.54 22.94
N TYR A 557 10.20 26.30 22.54
CA TYR A 557 11.19 25.29 22.22
C TYR A 557 11.91 25.58 20.88
N ASP A 558 13.20 25.22 20.78
CA ASP A 558 14.05 25.55 19.62
C ASP A 558 13.80 24.67 18.38
N TRP A 559 13.16 23.51 18.53
CA TRP A 559 12.83 22.56 17.45
C TRP A 559 14.01 22.19 16.52
N PRO A 560 15.08 21.55 17.02
CA PRO A 560 16.25 21.18 16.21
C PRO A 560 15.92 20.34 14.97
N ASP A 561 14.92 19.45 15.01
CA ASP A 561 14.46 18.66 13.85
C ASP A 561 13.09 19.15 13.31
N ASN A 562 12.80 20.44 13.54
CA ASN A 562 11.69 21.20 12.97
C ASN A 562 10.33 20.50 13.13
N ALA A 563 9.49 20.55 12.08
CA ALA A 563 8.11 20.05 12.12
C ALA A 563 8.05 18.54 12.35
N ARG A 564 9.07 17.78 11.94
CA ARG A 564 9.15 16.34 12.19
C ARG A 564 9.31 16.02 13.67
N GLU A 565 10.06 16.84 14.40
CA GLU A 565 10.16 16.71 15.85
C GLU A 565 8.88 17.12 16.55
N LEU A 566 8.28 18.24 16.14
CA LEU A 566 6.99 18.70 16.62
C LEU A 566 5.92 17.62 16.45
N GLU A 567 5.86 16.97 15.29
CA GLU A 567 4.94 15.85 15.04
C GLU A 567 5.20 14.68 15.99
N ARG A 568 6.46 14.26 16.19
CA ARG A 568 6.79 13.18 17.14
C ARG A 568 6.40 13.53 18.57
N VAL A 569 6.67 14.76 18.99
CA VAL A 569 6.32 15.25 20.33
C VAL A 569 4.80 15.22 20.52
N LEU A 570 4.03 15.72 19.55
CA LEU A 570 2.57 15.71 19.59
C LEU A 570 2.00 14.30 19.49
N GLN A 571 2.64 13.38 18.75
CA GLN A 571 2.24 11.99 18.67
C GLN A 571 2.41 11.26 20.01
N VAL A 572 3.51 11.52 20.71
CA VAL A 572 3.72 10.98 22.07
C VAL A 572 2.71 11.57 23.04
N ALA A 573 2.46 12.88 22.98
CA ALA A 573 1.48 13.55 23.81
C ALA A 573 0.05 13.02 23.57
N GLU A 574 -0.33 12.81 22.31
CA GLU A 574 -1.60 12.19 21.91
C GLU A 574 -1.76 10.77 22.47
N GLY A 575 -0.67 10.00 22.57
CA GLY A 575 -0.67 8.68 23.20
C GLY A 575 -0.80 8.71 24.72
N ARG A 576 -0.37 9.80 25.38
CA ARG A 576 -0.40 9.97 26.84
C ARG A 576 -1.66 10.64 27.36
N ARG A 577 -2.26 11.54 26.56
CA ARG A 577 -3.38 12.37 26.99
C ARG A 577 -4.53 11.52 27.51
N ALA A 578 -5.02 11.85 28.70
CA ALA A 578 -6.21 11.23 29.29
C ALA A 578 -7.51 11.86 28.75
N GLY A 579 -7.49 13.16 28.43
CA GLY A 579 -8.66 13.96 28.04
C GLY A 579 -8.83 14.19 26.54
N THR A 580 -9.56 15.27 26.22
CA THR A 580 -9.80 15.76 24.85
C THR A 580 -8.87 16.90 24.44
N GLU A 581 -8.05 17.39 25.38
CA GLU A 581 -7.04 18.42 25.16
C GLU A 581 -5.65 17.85 25.43
N ILE A 582 -4.63 18.41 24.79
CA ILE A 582 -3.22 18.11 25.10
C ILE A 582 -2.75 19.07 26.19
N GLU A 583 -2.35 18.51 27.33
CA GLU A 583 -1.88 19.23 28.50
C GLU A 583 -0.35 19.31 28.54
N LEU A 584 0.19 20.17 29.42
CA LEU A 584 1.63 20.32 29.57
C LEU A 584 2.30 19.02 30.04
N GLU A 585 1.61 18.25 30.89
CA GLU A 585 2.07 16.97 31.45
C GLU A 585 2.17 15.86 30.40
N ASP A 586 1.45 15.99 29.28
CA ASP A 586 1.51 15.04 28.17
C ASP A 586 2.76 15.22 27.32
N LEU A 587 3.37 16.41 27.35
CA LEU A 587 4.57 16.72 26.58
C LEU A 587 5.83 16.07 27.20
N PRO A 588 6.86 15.74 26.41
CA PRO A 588 8.16 15.33 26.94
C PRO A 588 8.77 16.39 27.85
N GLU A 589 9.51 15.96 28.88
CA GLU A 589 10.15 16.83 29.88
C GLU A 589 10.99 17.93 29.23
N ASP A 590 11.81 17.60 28.23
CA ASP A 590 12.64 18.57 27.49
C ASP A 590 11.85 19.75 26.89
N VAL A 591 10.60 19.51 26.47
CA VAL A 591 9.72 20.52 25.88
C VAL A 591 8.92 21.24 26.96
N ALA A 592 8.44 20.51 27.97
CA ALA A 592 7.72 21.08 29.10
C ALA A 592 8.59 22.05 29.92
N GLU A 593 9.88 21.76 30.08
CA GLU A 593 10.86 22.60 30.77
C GLU A 593 11.11 23.94 30.05
N ALA A 594 10.76 24.07 28.76
CA ALA A 594 10.92 25.31 28.01
C ALA A 594 10.12 26.49 28.60
N LEU A 595 9.10 26.22 29.41
CA LEU A 595 8.25 27.22 30.08
C LEU A 595 8.84 27.82 31.36
N ASN A 596 9.92 27.27 31.93
CA ASN A 596 10.47 27.76 33.20
C ASN A 596 11.58 28.82 32.96
N PRO A 597 11.27 30.14 33.04
CA PRO A 597 12.27 31.19 32.87
C PRO A 597 13.33 31.24 33.98
N ASP A 598 13.04 30.75 35.19
CA ASP A 598 14.02 30.73 36.30
C ASP A 598 15.19 29.76 36.06
N LEU A 599 15.03 28.77 35.16
CA LEU A 599 16.09 27.86 34.74
C LEU A 599 16.86 28.37 33.51
N ARG A 600 16.39 29.43 32.83
CA ARG A 600 17.02 29.99 31.62
C ARG A 600 18.33 30.76 31.90
N GLY A 601 18.62 31.09 33.16
CA GLY A 601 19.89 31.72 33.55
C GLY A 601 20.77 30.76 34.36
N GLY A 602 22.07 30.71 34.04
CA GLY A 602 23.08 29.92 34.75
C GLY A 602 22.94 28.41 34.52
N TYR A 603 21.88 27.80 35.03
CA TYR A 603 21.71 26.35 35.07
C TYR A 603 21.64 25.69 33.69
N HIS A 604 20.81 26.16 32.75
CA HIS A 604 20.77 25.54 31.42
C HIS A 604 22.02 25.81 30.58
N GLU A 605 22.70 26.94 30.78
CA GLU A 605 24.01 27.23 30.16
C GLU A 605 25.07 26.29 30.75
N GLU A 606 25.11 26.14 32.08
CA GLU A 606 26.02 25.26 32.83
C GLU A 606 25.75 23.79 32.56
N VAL A 607 24.49 23.36 32.41
CA VAL A 607 24.12 21.99 32.04
C VAL A 607 24.44 21.73 30.57
N ARG A 608 24.25 22.71 29.68
CA ARG A 608 24.62 22.60 28.27
C ARG A 608 26.14 22.53 28.11
N GLU A 609 26.88 23.34 28.87
CA GLU A 609 28.34 23.33 28.93
C GLU A 609 28.87 22.05 29.60
N ALA A 610 28.24 21.58 30.67
CA ALA A 610 28.58 20.30 31.30
C ALA A 610 28.33 19.12 30.35
N ARG A 611 27.20 19.11 29.64
CA ARG A 611 26.90 18.10 28.60
C ARG A 611 27.92 18.16 27.47
N ARG A 612 28.26 19.36 26.99
CA ARG A 612 29.33 19.59 26.00
C ARG A 612 30.64 18.98 26.49
N GLN A 613 31.06 19.31 27.72
CA GLN A 613 32.33 18.86 28.27
C GLN A 613 32.38 17.35 28.51
N ILE A 614 31.27 16.75 28.95
CA ILE A 614 31.14 15.28 29.11
C ILE A 614 31.30 14.59 27.76
N ILE A 615 30.68 15.11 26.70
CA ILE A 615 30.76 14.54 25.35
C ILE A 615 32.18 14.70 24.79
N LEU A 616 32.79 15.88 24.89
CA LEU A 616 34.17 16.12 24.43
C LEU A 616 35.17 15.20 25.15
N ASN A 617 35.06 15.09 26.48
CA ASN A 617 35.91 14.19 27.27
C ASN A 617 35.70 12.70 26.90
N ALA A 618 34.47 12.29 26.62
CA ALA A 618 34.18 10.93 26.17
C ALA A 618 34.78 10.65 24.79
N MET A 619 34.70 11.61 23.87
CA MET A 619 35.29 11.51 22.53
C MET A 619 36.82 11.46 22.57
N GLU A 620 37.46 12.24 23.45
CA GLU A 620 38.91 12.18 23.67
C GLU A 620 39.34 10.83 24.26
N ARG A 621 38.62 10.32 25.26
CA ARG A 621 38.89 9.01 25.88
C ARG A 621 38.67 7.84 24.92
N ALA A 622 37.72 7.98 24.01
CA ALA A 622 37.41 7.03 22.94
C ALA A 622 38.31 7.18 21.70
N ARG A 623 39.36 8.02 21.76
CA ARG A 623 40.26 8.31 20.62
C ARG A 623 39.49 8.60 19.32
N CYS A 624 38.42 9.38 19.45
CA CYS A 624 37.59 9.85 18.33
C CYS A 624 36.74 8.77 17.64
N SER A 625 36.57 7.61 18.28
CA SER A 625 35.59 6.60 17.87
C SER A 625 34.20 6.91 18.46
N TYR A 626 33.23 7.23 17.60
CA TYR A 626 31.84 7.47 18.01
C TYR A 626 31.18 6.25 18.66
N SER A 627 31.59 5.03 18.29
CA SER A 627 31.06 3.80 18.88
C SER A 627 31.56 3.61 20.31
N GLU A 628 32.86 3.79 20.54
CA GLU A 628 33.45 3.65 21.88
C GLU A 628 33.01 4.79 22.82
N ALA A 629 32.85 6.02 22.29
CA ALA A 629 32.34 7.14 23.09
C ALA A 629 30.89 6.89 23.55
N ALA A 630 30.06 6.27 22.72
CA ALA A 630 28.70 5.91 23.05
C ALA A 630 28.65 4.82 24.14
N GLU A 631 29.56 3.84 24.08
CA GLU A 631 29.72 2.82 25.13
C GLU A 631 30.20 3.40 26.46
N ILE A 632 31.20 4.30 26.45
CA ILE A 632 31.72 4.98 27.64
C ILE A 632 30.61 5.79 28.33
N LEU A 633 29.75 6.44 27.54
CA LEU A 633 28.62 7.23 28.02
C LEU A 633 27.38 6.38 28.31
N LYS A 634 27.40 5.07 28.02
CA LYS A 634 26.25 4.15 28.15
C LYS A 634 24.99 4.63 27.43
N ILE A 635 25.15 5.25 26.27
CA ILE A 635 24.05 5.74 25.44
C ILE A 635 24.10 5.09 24.06
N ASN A 636 22.98 5.05 23.36
CA ASN A 636 22.94 4.53 22.00
C ASN A 636 23.78 5.42 21.06
N ARG A 637 24.55 4.82 20.14
CA ARG A 637 25.36 5.54 19.14
C ARG A 637 24.56 6.56 18.34
N THR A 638 23.32 6.23 17.96
CA THR A 638 22.41 7.12 17.23
C THR A 638 22.03 8.34 18.06
N TYR A 639 21.88 8.13 19.38
CA TYR A 639 21.58 9.19 20.34
C TYR A 639 22.78 10.12 20.58
N LEU A 640 24.01 9.56 20.65
CA LEU A 640 25.24 10.35 20.71
C LEU A 640 25.43 11.22 19.46
N HIS A 641 25.24 10.66 18.25
CA HIS A 641 25.32 11.45 17.01
C HIS A 641 24.30 12.60 17.00
N ARG A 642 23.11 12.37 17.54
CA ARG A 642 22.08 13.40 17.70
C ARG A 642 22.54 14.49 18.68
N LEU A 643 23.07 14.12 19.85
CA LEU A 643 23.62 15.05 20.84
C LEU A 643 24.75 15.92 20.29
N ILE A 644 25.69 15.32 19.55
CA ILE A 644 26.81 16.05 18.92
C ILE A 644 26.30 17.03 17.86
N SER A 645 25.28 16.65 17.10
CA SER A 645 24.64 17.53 16.11
C SER A 645 23.80 18.63 16.75
N ASN A 646 23.23 18.38 17.93
CA ASN A 646 22.38 19.35 18.64
C ASN A 646 23.21 20.43 19.36
N LEU A 647 24.46 20.12 19.72
CA LEU A 647 25.38 21.04 20.41
C LEU A 647 26.39 21.70 19.46
N ASP A 648 26.24 21.49 18.15
CA ASP A 648 27.16 21.97 17.10
C ASP A 648 28.65 21.61 17.34
N LEU A 649 28.90 20.44 17.95
CA LEU A 649 30.26 20.03 18.37
C LEU A 649 31.07 19.34 17.27
N ARG A 650 30.54 19.23 16.04
CA ARG A 650 31.20 18.47 14.97
C ARG A 650 32.55 19.04 14.58
N ASP A 651 32.61 20.36 14.42
CA ASP A 651 33.84 21.04 13.97
C ASP A 651 34.90 21.01 15.07
N GLU A 652 34.49 21.18 16.33
CA GLU A 652 35.39 21.18 17.49
C GLU A 652 35.92 19.77 17.83
N ILE A 653 35.08 18.73 17.65
CA ILE A 653 35.52 17.34 17.72
C ILE A 653 36.49 17.06 16.56
N ALA A 654 36.22 17.52 15.34
CA ALA A 654 37.10 17.32 14.20
C ALA A 654 38.48 17.98 14.40
N GLU A 655 38.52 19.17 15.01
CA GLU A 655 39.74 19.89 15.36
C GLU A 655 40.56 19.17 16.45
N ARG A 656 39.90 18.71 17.52
CA ARG A 656 40.56 17.96 18.61
C ARG A 656 41.00 16.56 18.22
N CYS A 657 40.30 15.95 17.26
CA CYS A 657 40.57 14.61 16.76
C CYS A 657 41.56 14.54 15.60
N GLY A 658 42.07 15.69 15.14
CA GLY A 658 43.17 15.75 14.18
C GLY A 658 42.84 15.17 12.80
N GLY A 659 41.66 15.46 12.26
CA GLY A 659 41.35 15.26 10.84
C GLY A 659 41.54 13.83 10.31
N ARG A 660 41.31 12.80 11.13
CA ARG A 660 41.14 11.44 10.62
C ARG A 660 39.66 11.24 10.30
N GLU A 661 39.35 11.40 9.01
CA GLU A 661 38.09 10.91 8.40
C GLU A 661 37.89 9.42 8.66
#